data_AF-A0A4U7B1P7-F1
#
_entry.id   AF-A0A4U7B1P7-F1
#
_cell.length_a   1.000
_cell.length_b   1.000
_cell.length_c   1.000
_cell.angle_alpha   90.00
_cell.angle_beta   90.00
_cell.angle_gamma   90.00
#
_symmetry.space_group_name_H-M   'P 1'
#
loop_
_entity.id
_entity.type
_entity.pdbx_description
1 polymer ?
#
loop_
_entity_poly.entity_id
_entity_poly.type
_entity_poly.pdbx_seq_one_letter_code
_entity_poly.pdbx_strand_id
1 'polypeptide(L)'
;MAPLYLALLYLTAGLVAPGLAQDNDFTIWSSFIYLRSGERTPTLLSNFAPTLTSLGAQQMYSAGQFFRSQYLQQGSASRIQELDEETPRTDQVYALTIDTQFTSASTQAFMLGMWPPTGNNASADTEGIPNQLVNGTIINNPQGGMNLPRISTAGTQDIDAVYVGGDIACPGFGRYASNPWSSDTRSLLISESQPTYDSIQSILDPILPRTSQNFQYAKTIYDYVSYENNYNRNVSSLLSTDSTILDRLRFYADAQQTAFYGNLNAASPYSRAPLWATRGSISTIAGSTLAARLTSHFYSLQYAPATAPRLTILAGDHAPLLSLFALTSLTPRLPGLALPGSALVFELISRPEAAQNLTAANLPPPDELFIRARFRNGTGVSGTATFPGSGGDLRSYALFDRASEDINIPYNDFLAAMGEISISGPGDWCYQCAAQTLFCAAWNSSNAFTGAGTARTVRVREGLRPEVAGVVGAVVALSVAGIVAAIVFFVVGFSVRRTEPVWVSRRRRQELGGFKGSQKLASDRDLTASVPHVGKDGVVVGASVEKSAGVSGGDGHVRMGSWEMKDGAGSGLQRQNEVGGMKPWAQRHGRVDSEGTLVDKDMGHMGLDGARMGWGSRDEGDHVAVARQVENISTVNERDERRISADSGHVDPFRDPVSPIWEDERV
;
A
#
# COMPACT_ATOMS: atom_id res chain seq x y z
N MET A 1 -53.78 -38.59 50.75
CA MET A 1 -52.36 -38.47 51.14
C MET A 1 -51.51 -38.91 49.95
N ALA A 2 -50.21 -38.59 49.93
CA ALA A 2 -49.24 -39.00 48.91
C ALA A 2 -49.04 -40.55 48.87
N PRO A 3 -48.30 -41.17 47.91
CA PRO A 3 -47.25 -40.56 47.07
C PRO A 3 -47.03 -41.11 45.63
N LEU A 4 -45.97 -40.56 44.99
CA LEU A 4 -45.06 -41.17 44.00
C LEU A 4 -45.60 -41.70 42.66
N TYR A 5 -45.13 -41.07 41.57
CA TYR A 5 -44.21 -41.70 40.60
C TYR A 5 -43.27 -40.64 39.99
N LEU A 6 -42.02 -41.02 39.73
CA LEU A 6 -41.07 -40.25 38.89
C LEU A 6 -41.09 -40.84 37.47
N ALA A 7 -40.78 -40.04 36.44
CA ALA A 7 -39.62 -40.27 35.54
C ALA A 7 -39.63 -39.38 34.27
N LEU A 8 -38.44 -38.87 33.93
CA LEU A 8 -37.92 -38.47 32.61
C LEU A 8 -38.89 -37.97 31.52
N LEU A 9 -38.79 -36.67 31.20
CA LEU A 9 -38.62 -36.22 29.81
C LEU A 9 -38.02 -34.79 29.75
N TYR A 10 -36.69 -34.72 29.66
CA TYR A 10 -35.96 -33.51 29.26
C TYR A 10 -34.88 -33.92 28.24
N LEU A 11 -35.03 -33.48 27.00
CA LEU A 11 -34.06 -33.67 25.93
C LEU A 11 -34.06 -32.45 25.00
N THR A 12 -32.99 -32.31 24.21
CA THR A 12 -32.83 -31.33 23.11
C THR A 12 -33.03 -29.85 23.48
N ALA A 13 -32.04 -29.28 24.18
CA ALA A 13 -31.70 -27.86 24.10
C ALA A 13 -30.22 -27.69 23.68
N GLY A 14 -29.80 -28.45 22.66
CA GLY A 14 -28.46 -28.42 22.11
C GLY A 14 -28.25 -27.20 21.22
N LEU A 15 -28.04 -26.03 21.82
CA LEU A 15 -27.62 -24.83 21.09
C LEU A 15 -26.21 -25.06 20.54
N VAL A 16 -26.11 -25.22 19.22
CA VAL A 16 -24.84 -25.13 18.50
C VAL A 16 -24.38 -23.68 18.57
N ALA A 17 -23.44 -23.37 19.46
CA ALA A 17 -22.73 -22.11 19.42
C ALA A 17 -21.96 -22.02 18.09
N PRO A 18 -22.00 -20.88 17.37
CA PRO A 18 -21.11 -20.68 16.24
C PRO A 18 -19.66 -20.75 16.74
N GLY A 19 -18.84 -21.55 16.07
CA GLY A 19 -17.49 -21.88 16.54
C GLY A 19 -16.57 -20.67 16.56
N LEU A 20 -16.36 -20.08 17.74
CA LEU A 20 -15.08 -19.48 18.08
C LEU A 20 -14.05 -20.62 18.12
N ALA A 21 -13.40 -20.88 16.98
CA ALA A 21 -12.20 -21.72 16.96
C ALA A 21 -11.17 -21.11 17.93
N GLN A 22 -10.50 -21.95 18.72
CA GLN A 22 -9.67 -21.51 19.83
C GLN A 22 -8.47 -20.67 19.36
N ASP A 23 -8.59 -19.35 19.46
CA ASP A 23 -7.44 -18.43 19.33
C ASP A 23 -6.40 -18.66 20.46
N ASN A 24 -6.78 -19.32 21.55
CA ASN A 24 -5.89 -19.78 22.64
C ASN A 24 -4.81 -20.77 22.17
N ASP A 25 -5.00 -21.46 21.04
CA ASP A 25 -4.13 -22.54 20.58
C ASP A 25 -2.95 -22.01 19.74
N PHE A 26 -2.82 -20.68 19.60
CA PHE A 26 -1.78 -19.99 18.84
C PHE A 26 -1.29 -18.72 19.56
N THR A 27 -0.06 -18.30 19.25
CA THR A 27 0.52 -17.01 19.67
C THR A 27 0.70 -16.11 18.46
N ILE A 28 0.26 -14.84 18.55
CA ILE A 28 0.36 -13.85 17.46
C ILE A 28 1.60 -12.97 17.65
N TRP A 29 2.49 -12.98 16.66
CA TRP A 29 3.77 -12.27 16.67
C TRP A 29 3.73 -10.94 15.91
N SER A 30 2.89 -10.87 14.88
CA SER A 30 2.70 -9.65 14.07
C SER A 30 1.35 -9.71 13.35
N SER A 31 0.81 -8.53 13.02
CA SER A 31 -0.38 -8.39 12.18
C SER A 31 -0.16 -7.35 11.08
N PHE A 32 -0.77 -7.59 9.93
CA PHE A 32 -0.91 -6.63 8.84
C PHE A 32 -2.39 -6.40 8.61
N ILE A 33 -2.85 -5.15 8.68
CA ILE A 33 -4.24 -4.76 8.50
C ILE A 33 -4.35 -3.87 7.24
N TYR A 34 -5.16 -4.27 6.26
CA TYR A 34 -5.67 -3.37 5.22
C TYR A 34 -7.10 -2.95 5.57
N LEU A 35 -7.32 -1.65 5.69
CA LEU A 35 -8.59 -1.03 6.01
C LEU A 35 -9.25 -0.45 4.75
N ARG A 36 -10.53 -0.76 4.53
CA ARG A 36 -11.38 0.14 3.73
C ARG A 36 -11.74 1.34 4.60
N SER A 37 -11.69 2.54 4.02
CA SER A 37 -12.15 3.77 4.65
C SER A 37 -13.56 3.65 5.23
N GLY A 38 -13.89 4.55 6.16
CA GLY A 38 -15.27 4.76 6.58
C GLY A 38 -16.14 5.31 5.45
N GLU A 39 -17.44 5.37 5.69
CA GLU A 39 -18.41 6.00 4.79
C GLU A 39 -17.99 7.45 4.46
N ARG A 40 -17.98 7.77 3.16
CA ARG A 40 -17.63 9.08 2.61
C ARG A 40 -18.81 9.65 1.83
N THR A 41 -18.81 10.96 1.61
CA THR A 41 -19.75 11.57 0.68
C THR A 41 -19.57 10.97 -0.73
N PRO A 42 -20.68 10.65 -1.45
CA PRO A 42 -20.62 10.08 -2.80
C PRO A 42 -19.94 11.02 -3.80
N THR A 43 -19.17 10.46 -4.75
CA THR A 43 -18.50 11.25 -5.80
C THR A 43 -19.48 11.96 -6.74
N LEU A 44 -20.71 11.45 -6.82
CA LEU A 44 -21.80 12.02 -7.61
C LEU A 44 -22.22 13.43 -7.11
N LEU A 45 -21.90 13.78 -5.86
CA LEU A 45 -22.12 15.12 -5.30
C LEU A 45 -20.98 16.07 -5.69
N SER A 46 -20.94 16.42 -6.98
CA SER A 46 -19.88 17.20 -7.65
C SER A 46 -19.66 18.63 -7.10
N ASN A 47 -20.48 19.09 -6.16
CA ASN A 47 -20.35 20.38 -5.48
C ASN A 47 -19.31 20.39 -4.35
N PHE A 48 -18.74 19.24 -3.96
CA PHE A 48 -17.60 19.14 -3.04
C PHE A 48 -16.74 17.89 -3.30
N ALA A 49 -15.52 17.86 -2.77
CA ALA A 49 -14.68 16.67 -2.83
C ALA A 49 -15.19 15.55 -1.89
N PRO A 50 -15.01 14.26 -2.24
CA PRO A 50 -15.35 13.13 -1.36
C PRO A 50 -14.69 13.27 0.02
N THR A 51 -15.50 13.31 1.06
CA THR A 51 -15.13 13.68 2.44
C THR A 51 -15.69 12.63 3.41
N LEU A 52 -14.93 12.25 4.43
CA LEU A 52 -15.38 11.30 5.47
C LEU A 52 -16.61 11.84 6.20
N THR A 53 -17.66 11.03 6.34
CA THR A 53 -18.83 11.41 7.14
C THR A 53 -18.57 11.17 8.63
N SER A 54 -19.36 11.78 9.52
CA SER A 54 -19.30 11.46 10.96
C SER A 54 -19.63 9.99 11.26
N LEU A 55 -20.44 9.34 10.41
CA LEU A 55 -20.69 7.91 10.47
C LEU A 55 -19.46 7.11 10.04
N GLY A 56 -18.78 7.52 8.95
CA GLY A 56 -17.50 6.94 8.54
C GLY A 56 -16.42 7.05 9.62
N ALA A 57 -16.31 8.20 10.29
CA ALA A 57 -15.41 8.36 11.43
C ALA A 57 -15.76 7.40 12.58
N GLN A 58 -17.04 7.24 12.92
CA GLN A 58 -17.48 6.32 13.97
C GLN A 58 -17.26 4.84 13.60
N GLN A 59 -17.43 4.46 12.33
CA GLN A 59 -17.09 3.13 11.81
C GLN A 59 -15.59 2.84 12.01
N MET A 60 -14.72 3.76 11.60
CA MET A 60 -13.27 3.59 11.73
C MET A 60 -12.82 3.56 13.19
N TYR A 61 -13.37 4.42 14.04
CA TYR A 61 -13.12 4.42 15.48
C TYR A 61 -13.55 3.08 16.12
N SER A 62 -14.73 2.56 15.76
CA SER A 62 -15.19 1.23 16.20
C SER A 62 -14.27 0.09 15.71
N ALA A 63 -13.71 0.19 14.51
CA ALA A 63 -12.70 -0.78 14.04
C ALA A 63 -11.39 -0.69 14.85
N GLY A 64 -10.93 0.52 15.19
CA GLY A 64 -9.78 0.72 16.07
C GLY A 64 -10.00 0.12 17.46
N GLN A 65 -11.16 0.39 18.08
CA GLN A 65 -11.53 -0.18 19.38
C GLN A 65 -11.59 -1.72 19.36
N PHE A 66 -12.08 -2.30 18.25
CA PHE A 66 -12.08 -3.74 18.06
C PHE A 66 -10.64 -4.28 18.08
N PHE A 67 -9.72 -3.73 17.29
CA PHE A 67 -8.33 -4.21 17.26
C PHE A 67 -7.53 -3.90 18.53
N ARG A 68 -7.87 -2.84 19.28
CA ARG A 68 -7.36 -2.64 20.67
C ARG A 68 -7.67 -3.84 21.55
N SER A 69 -8.92 -4.30 21.52
CA SER A 69 -9.37 -5.45 22.33
C SER A 69 -8.69 -6.76 21.97
N GLN A 70 -8.27 -6.93 20.72
CA GLN A 70 -7.62 -8.14 20.25
C GLN A 70 -6.10 -8.10 20.47
N TYR A 71 -5.42 -7.06 20.01
CA TYR A 71 -3.95 -7.06 19.89
C TYR A 71 -3.21 -6.34 21.01
N LEU A 72 -3.85 -5.41 21.73
CA LEU A 72 -3.18 -4.57 22.74
C LEU A 72 -3.55 -4.97 24.17
N GLN A 73 -4.84 -5.24 24.42
CA GLN A 73 -5.37 -5.41 25.78
C GLN A 73 -4.76 -6.57 26.54
N GLN A 74 -4.33 -6.31 27.78
CA GLN A 74 -3.90 -7.35 28.71
C GLN A 74 -5.02 -8.37 28.95
N GLY A 75 -4.66 -9.66 28.92
CA GLY A 75 -5.61 -10.78 29.04
C GLY A 75 -6.28 -11.21 27.73
N SER A 76 -6.09 -10.50 26.61
CA SER A 76 -6.47 -11.02 25.29
C SER A 76 -5.56 -12.20 24.88
N ALA A 77 -6.17 -13.29 24.41
CA ALA A 77 -5.44 -14.42 23.81
C ALA A 77 -4.67 -14.00 22.54
N SER A 78 -5.20 -13.02 21.81
CA SER A 78 -4.63 -12.49 20.57
C SER A 78 -3.59 -11.39 20.79
N ARG A 79 -3.18 -11.09 22.04
CA ARG A 79 -2.28 -9.97 22.35
C ARG A 79 -0.92 -10.14 21.67
N ILE A 80 -0.52 -9.16 20.86
CA ILE A 80 0.81 -9.10 20.26
C ILE A 80 1.75 -8.50 21.31
N GLN A 81 2.60 -9.34 21.90
CA GLN A 81 3.27 -8.99 23.17
C GLN A 81 4.17 -7.75 23.10
N GLU A 82 4.80 -7.52 21.95
CA GLU A 82 5.70 -6.39 21.70
C GLU A 82 4.99 -5.06 21.35
N LEU A 83 3.66 -5.02 21.24
CA LEU A 83 2.93 -3.75 21.11
C LEU A 83 2.68 -3.13 22.48
N ASP A 84 2.92 -1.82 22.58
CA ASP A 84 2.53 -1.03 23.75
C ASP A 84 1.00 -0.80 23.78
N GLU A 85 0.43 -0.94 24.97
CA GLU A 85 -1.02 -0.85 25.18
C GLU A 85 -1.52 0.60 25.20
N GLU A 86 -0.73 1.57 25.63
CA GLU A 86 -1.18 2.95 25.86
C GLU A 86 -0.60 3.96 24.86
N THR A 87 0.68 3.86 24.50
CA THR A 87 1.35 4.79 23.54
C THR A 87 1.70 4.08 22.23
N PRO A 88 1.16 4.47 21.06
CA PRO A 88 1.62 3.94 19.78
C PRO A 88 3.04 4.41 19.50
N ARG A 89 3.91 3.49 19.08
CA ARG A 89 5.33 3.77 18.78
C ARG A 89 5.69 3.47 17.33
N THR A 90 6.50 4.35 16.74
CA THR A 90 6.98 4.29 15.34
C THR A 90 7.91 3.13 15.01
N ASP A 91 8.55 2.50 15.99
CA ASP A 91 9.34 1.27 15.81
C ASP A 91 8.46 0.01 15.85
N GLN A 92 7.30 0.07 16.50
CA GLN A 92 6.34 -1.03 16.62
C GLN A 92 5.26 -1.00 15.53
N VAL A 93 4.84 0.20 15.11
CA VAL A 93 3.65 0.44 14.27
C VAL A 93 3.98 1.31 13.05
N TYR A 94 3.60 0.84 11.86
CA TYR A 94 3.67 1.62 10.62
C TYR A 94 2.28 1.81 10.03
N ALA A 95 1.83 3.06 9.93
CA ALA A 95 0.57 3.43 9.27
C ALA A 95 0.84 4.18 7.96
N LEU A 96 0.20 3.75 6.87
CA LEU A 96 0.26 4.36 5.53
C LEU A 96 -1.13 4.44 4.89
N THR A 97 -1.43 5.55 4.23
CA THR A 97 -2.71 5.83 3.55
C THR A 97 -2.48 6.68 2.30
N ILE A 98 -3.45 6.69 1.38
CA ILE A 98 -3.49 7.72 0.32
C ILE A 98 -3.76 9.10 0.95
N ASP A 99 -3.26 10.17 0.34
CA ASP A 99 -3.37 11.57 0.77
C ASP A 99 -4.79 12.20 0.64
N THR A 100 -5.81 11.45 0.21
CA THR A 100 -7.19 11.96 0.20
C THR A 100 -7.70 12.29 1.61
N GLN A 101 -8.64 13.23 1.71
CA GLN A 101 -9.24 13.59 3.00
C GLN A 101 -9.89 12.37 3.68
N PHE A 102 -10.63 11.54 2.93
CA PHE A 102 -11.42 10.49 3.55
C PHE A 102 -10.58 9.29 4.01
N THR A 103 -9.50 8.95 3.29
CA THR A 103 -8.56 7.89 3.68
C THR A 103 -7.68 8.33 4.86
N SER A 104 -7.14 9.55 4.82
CA SER A 104 -6.34 10.10 5.92
C SER A 104 -7.14 10.29 7.20
N ALA A 105 -8.34 10.88 7.14
CA ALA A 105 -9.24 11.01 8.29
C ALA A 105 -9.74 9.64 8.80
N SER A 106 -9.97 8.66 7.92
CA SER A 106 -10.30 7.28 8.33
C SER A 106 -9.18 6.67 9.16
N THR A 107 -7.93 6.88 8.75
CA THR A 107 -6.75 6.39 9.47
C THR A 107 -6.62 7.06 10.83
N GLN A 108 -6.82 8.39 10.92
CA GLN A 108 -6.81 9.12 12.19
C GLN A 108 -7.90 8.60 13.16
N ALA A 109 -9.13 8.42 12.67
CA ALA A 109 -10.23 7.88 13.48
C ALA A 109 -9.98 6.44 13.95
N PHE A 110 -9.39 5.60 13.09
CA PHE A 110 -8.96 4.24 13.48
C PHE A 110 -7.90 4.26 14.58
N MET A 111 -6.83 5.04 14.40
CA MET A 111 -5.75 5.14 15.38
C MET A 111 -6.24 5.67 16.72
N LEU A 112 -7.17 6.65 16.72
CA LEU A 112 -7.83 7.15 17.93
C LEU A 112 -8.72 6.11 18.62
N GLY A 113 -9.29 5.16 17.88
CA GLY A 113 -10.01 4.01 18.45
C GLY A 113 -9.06 2.95 19.02
N MET A 114 -7.89 2.78 18.41
CA MET A 114 -6.92 1.75 18.79
C MET A 114 -6.02 2.19 19.97
N TRP A 115 -5.60 3.45 20.01
CA TRP A 115 -4.91 4.10 21.13
C TRP A 115 -5.67 5.38 21.53
N PRO A 116 -6.77 5.26 22.30
CA PRO A 116 -7.55 6.40 22.77
C PRO A 116 -6.75 7.33 23.70
N PRO A 117 -7.23 8.55 24.00
CA PRO A 117 -6.56 9.45 24.93
C PRO A 117 -6.47 8.83 26.34
N THR A 118 -5.27 8.80 26.91
CA THR A 118 -4.96 8.11 28.18
C THR A 118 -5.43 8.88 29.42
N GLY A 119 -5.98 10.09 29.23
CA GLY A 119 -6.47 10.95 30.29
C GLY A 119 -5.37 11.73 31.02
N ASN A 120 -5.78 12.65 31.91
CA ASN A 120 -4.86 13.54 32.62
C ASN A 120 -3.96 12.85 33.66
N ASN A 121 -4.20 11.57 33.96
CA ASN A 121 -3.59 10.83 35.07
C ASN A 121 -2.47 9.87 34.62
N ALA A 122 -2.39 9.57 33.33
CA ALA A 122 -1.29 8.81 32.76
C ALA A 122 -0.17 9.78 32.32
N SER A 123 1.08 9.32 32.34
CA SER A 123 2.18 10.00 31.66
C SER A 123 1.99 9.83 30.15
N ALA A 124 1.11 10.64 29.56
CA ALA A 124 0.88 10.69 28.12
C ALA A 124 2.11 11.29 27.42
N ASP A 125 3.12 10.45 27.25
CA ASP A 125 4.32 10.77 26.48
C ASP A 125 4.02 10.78 24.97
N THR A 126 4.91 11.40 24.22
CA THR A 126 4.93 11.28 22.75
C THR A 126 6.03 10.27 22.42
N GLU A 127 5.67 9.09 21.92
CA GLU A 127 6.61 8.05 21.46
C GLU A 127 7.61 7.58 22.55
N GLY A 128 7.18 7.46 23.82
CA GLY A 128 8.08 7.14 24.95
C GLY A 128 8.91 8.33 25.48
N ILE A 129 8.65 9.52 24.93
CA ILE A 129 9.03 10.90 25.28
C ILE A 129 8.77 11.42 26.72
N PRO A 130 9.61 11.23 27.77
CA PRO A 130 9.18 11.54 29.15
C PRO A 130 8.73 13.00 29.30
N ASN A 131 7.45 13.18 29.60
CA ASN A 131 6.74 14.45 29.47
C ASN A 131 6.84 15.36 30.71
N GLN A 132 7.81 15.09 31.60
CA GLN A 132 8.08 15.87 32.80
C GLN A 132 9.19 16.89 32.56
N LEU A 133 8.88 18.17 32.84
CA LEU A 133 9.83 19.27 32.78
C LEU A 133 10.76 19.29 34.01
N VAL A 134 11.90 19.99 33.88
CA VAL A 134 12.94 20.12 34.93
C VAL A 134 12.41 20.70 36.26
N ASN A 135 11.31 21.46 36.23
CA ASN A 135 10.63 21.99 37.41
C ASN A 135 9.65 20.98 38.07
N GLY A 136 9.60 19.73 37.59
CA GLY A 136 8.69 18.68 38.05
C GLY A 136 7.28 18.71 37.42
N THR A 137 6.93 19.73 36.63
CA THR A 137 5.63 19.81 35.96
C THR A 137 5.50 18.78 34.84
N ILE A 138 4.43 18.00 34.85
CA ILE A 138 4.05 17.07 33.78
C ILE A 138 3.23 17.83 32.73
N ILE A 139 3.59 17.72 31.45
CA ILE A 139 2.88 18.33 30.32
C ILE A 139 2.28 17.21 29.46
N ASN A 140 1.00 16.89 29.69
CA ASN A 140 0.29 15.90 28.88
C ASN A 140 0.02 16.42 27.46
N ASN A 141 -0.09 15.51 26.50
CA ASN A 141 -0.54 15.83 25.14
C ASN A 141 -1.93 16.52 25.15
N PRO A 142 -2.26 17.34 24.12
CA PRO A 142 -3.54 18.03 24.02
C PRO A 142 -4.77 17.11 24.13
N GLN A 143 -5.95 17.73 24.36
CA GLN A 143 -7.24 17.02 24.46
C GLN A 143 -7.26 15.89 25.52
N GLY A 144 -6.49 16.04 26.59
CA GLY A 144 -6.48 15.11 27.73
C GLY A 144 -5.61 13.87 27.51
N GLY A 145 -4.38 14.05 27.04
CA GLY A 145 -3.46 12.93 26.77
C GLY A 145 -3.77 12.20 25.47
N MET A 146 -4.15 12.93 24.41
CA MET A 146 -4.36 12.34 23.09
C MET A 146 -3.04 11.78 22.53
N ASN A 147 -3.08 10.54 22.04
CA ASN A 147 -1.96 9.92 21.35
C ASN A 147 -1.74 10.55 19.97
N LEU A 148 -0.47 10.71 19.57
CA LEU A 148 -0.07 11.40 18.33
C LEU A 148 0.73 10.49 17.37
N PRO A 149 0.16 9.34 16.95
CA PRO A 149 0.88 8.36 16.11
C PRO A 149 1.25 8.93 14.74
N ARG A 150 2.46 8.57 14.28
CA ARG A 150 2.91 8.86 12.92
C ARG A 150 2.08 8.10 11.86
N ILE A 151 1.25 8.84 11.12
CA ILE A 151 0.57 8.36 9.91
C ILE A 151 1.32 8.90 8.69
N SER A 152 1.69 8.01 7.76
CA SER A 152 2.29 8.39 6.47
C SER A 152 1.18 8.56 5.42
N THR A 153 1.21 9.65 4.65
CA THR A 153 0.26 9.93 3.55
C THR A 153 1.00 9.96 2.23
N ALA A 154 0.68 9.04 1.31
CA ALA A 154 1.28 8.98 -0.02
C ALA A 154 0.30 9.51 -1.07
N GLY A 155 0.72 10.54 -1.82
CA GLY A 155 -0.05 11.06 -2.95
C GLY A 155 0.21 10.32 -4.25
N THR A 156 -0.52 10.62 -5.32
CA THR A 156 -0.41 9.91 -6.62
C THR A 156 0.96 10.02 -7.32
N GLN A 157 1.84 10.90 -6.83
CA GLN A 157 3.22 11.07 -7.29
C GLN A 157 4.26 10.44 -6.35
N ASP A 158 3.82 9.81 -5.26
CA ASP A 158 4.65 9.05 -4.32
C ASP A 158 4.67 7.56 -4.73
N ILE A 159 5.83 6.93 -4.58
CA ILE A 159 6.05 5.52 -4.89
C ILE A 159 5.32 4.58 -3.91
N ASP A 160 5.09 5.01 -2.65
CA ASP A 160 4.42 4.19 -1.64
C ASP A 160 2.89 4.09 -1.88
N ALA A 161 2.28 5.02 -2.62
CA ALA A 161 0.85 5.02 -2.94
C ALA A 161 0.42 3.76 -3.73
N VAL A 162 1.33 3.24 -4.56
CA VAL A 162 1.16 2.02 -5.36
C VAL A 162 0.75 0.82 -4.49
N TYR A 163 1.24 0.73 -3.25
CA TYR A 163 0.93 -0.36 -2.32
C TYR A 163 -0.42 -0.24 -1.62
N VAL A 164 -1.06 0.94 -1.65
CA VAL A 164 -2.34 1.23 -0.97
C VAL A 164 -3.52 1.29 -1.95
N GLY A 165 -3.26 1.63 -3.23
CA GLY A 165 -4.24 1.63 -4.31
C GLY A 165 -3.56 1.56 -5.68
N GLY A 166 -3.08 0.37 -6.07
CA GLY A 166 -2.32 0.15 -7.32
C GLY A 166 -3.11 0.34 -8.61
N ASP A 167 -4.41 0.60 -8.53
CA ASP A 167 -5.28 1.02 -9.63
C ASP A 167 -5.28 2.56 -9.82
N ILE A 168 -4.96 3.33 -8.78
CA ILE A 168 -4.92 4.79 -8.82
C ILE A 168 -3.78 5.25 -9.72
N ALA A 169 -4.05 6.21 -10.61
CA ALA A 169 -3.09 6.71 -11.60
C ALA A 169 -2.45 5.62 -12.50
N CYS A 170 -3.19 4.52 -12.76
CA CYS A 170 -2.79 3.43 -13.65
C CYS A 170 -3.58 3.47 -14.99
N PRO A 171 -3.07 4.13 -16.06
CA PRO A 171 -3.74 4.17 -17.37
C PRO A 171 -4.08 2.80 -17.96
N GLY A 172 -3.23 1.78 -17.73
CA GLY A 172 -3.50 0.40 -18.14
C GLY A 172 -4.77 -0.17 -17.52
N PHE A 173 -4.99 0.08 -16.22
CA PHE A 173 -6.20 -0.32 -15.52
C PHE A 173 -7.41 0.47 -16.01
N GLY A 174 -7.34 1.81 -16.06
CA GLY A 174 -8.44 2.65 -16.54
C GLY A 174 -8.89 2.31 -17.96
N ARG A 175 -7.94 2.00 -18.86
CA ARG A 175 -8.22 1.55 -20.23
C ARG A 175 -8.89 0.17 -20.25
N TYR A 176 -8.51 -0.77 -19.39
CA TYR A 176 -9.23 -2.04 -19.23
C TYR A 176 -10.66 -1.82 -18.67
N ALA A 177 -10.78 -1.10 -17.56
CA ALA A 177 -12.05 -0.86 -16.86
C ALA A 177 -13.06 -0.05 -17.68
N SER A 178 -12.63 0.69 -18.70
CA SER A 178 -13.54 1.30 -19.68
C SER A 178 -14.29 0.27 -20.55
N ASN A 179 -13.71 -0.91 -20.79
CA ASN A 179 -14.33 -1.96 -21.59
C ASN A 179 -14.05 -3.41 -21.11
N PRO A 180 -14.54 -3.81 -19.91
CA PRO A 180 -14.24 -5.12 -19.33
C PRO A 180 -15.22 -6.24 -19.73
N TRP A 181 -16.30 -5.90 -20.46
CA TRP A 181 -17.30 -6.85 -20.97
C TRP A 181 -17.40 -6.83 -22.49
N SER A 182 -17.84 -7.94 -23.08
CA SER A 182 -18.30 -7.98 -24.47
C SER A 182 -19.49 -7.02 -24.70
N SER A 183 -19.77 -6.71 -25.98
CA SER A 183 -20.93 -5.89 -26.35
C SER A 183 -22.25 -6.52 -25.90
N ASP A 184 -22.37 -7.85 -26.06
CA ASP A 184 -23.60 -8.59 -25.77
C ASP A 184 -23.83 -8.67 -24.25
N THR A 185 -22.80 -9.03 -23.47
CA THR A 185 -22.88 -9.07 -22.00
C THR A 185 -23.21 -7.70 -21.42
N ARG A 186 -22.63 -6.62 -21.96
CA ARG A 186 -22.96 -5.24 -21.55
C ARG A 186 -24.42 -4.90 -21.86
N SER A 187 -24.90 -5.24 -23.05
CA SER A 187 -26.28 -4.93 -23.47
C SER A 187 -27.31 -5.70 -22.64
N LEU A 188 -27.03 -6.96 -22.31
CA LEU A 188 -27.84 -7.77 -21.39
C LEU A 188 -27.88 -7.15 -19.99
N LEU A 189 -26.72 -6.88 -19.38
CA LEU A 189 -26.64 -6.31 -18.03
C LEU A 189 -27.33 -4.94 -17.91
N ILE A 190 -27.27 -4.10 -18.96
CA ILE A 190 -28.03 -2.85 -19.02
C ILE A 190 -29.54 -3.16 -19.09
N SER A 191 -29.98 -4.02 -20.00
CA SER A 191 -31.40 -4.36 -20.19
C SER A 191 -32.06 -4.99 -18.95
N GLU A 192 -31.34 -5.88 -18.25
CA GLU A 192 -31.83 -6.55 -17.04
C GLU A 192 -31.91 -5.61 -15.82
N SER A 193 -30.97 -4.65 -15.71
CA SER A 193 -30.89 -3.74 -14.56
C SER A 193 -31.72 -2.47 -14.71
N GLN A 194 -32.03 -2.03 -15.94
CA GLN A 194 -32.72 -0.77 -16.21
C GLN A 194 -34.01 -0.58 -15.38
N PRO A 195 -34.91 -1.58 -15.21
CA PRO A 195 -36.12 -1.42 -14.40
C PRO A 195 -35.84 -1.08 -12.92
N THR A 196 -34.67 -1.46 -12.37
CA THR A 196 -34.26 -1.08 -11.02
C THR A 196 -33.84 0.39 -10.96
N TYR A 197 -33.12 0.89 -11.97
CA TYR A 197 -32.73 2.30 -12.05
C TYR A 197 -33.93 3.21 -12.33
N ASP A 198 -34.87 2.75 -13.16
CA ASP A 198 -36.12 3.45 -13.43
C ASP A 198 -37.00 3.56 -12.17
N SER A 199 -36.98 2.56 -11.27
CA SER A 199 -37.76 2.61 -10.03
C SER A 199 -37.21 3.59 -8.99
N ILE A 200 -35.94 4.00 -9.09
CA ILE A 200 -35.29 5.00 -8.21
C ILE A 200 -35.07 6.36 -8.89
N GLN A 201 -35.65 6.56 -10.06
CA GLN A 201 -35.43 7.73 -10.91
C GLN A 201 -35.63 9.07 -10.19
N SER A 202 -36.62 9.15 -9.28
CA SER A 202 -36.91 10.33 -8.45
C SER A 202 -35.89 10.61 -7.33
N ILE A 203 -34.98 9.68 -7.05
CA ILE A 203 -33.82 9.87 -6.16
C ILE A 203 -32.62 10.40 -6.98
N LEU A 204 -32.46 9.93 -8.22
CA LEU A 204 -31.31 10.26 -9.07
C LEU A 204 -31.44 11.62 -9.77
N ASP A 205 -32.64 12.16 -9.90
CA ASP A 205 -32.91 13.45 -10.54
C ASP A 205 -32.74 14.64 -9.58
N PRO A 206 -32.14 15.77 -10.01
CA PRO A 206 -31.52 16.03 -11.32
C PRO A 206 -30.01 15.70 -11.35
N ILE A 207 -29.49 14.96 -10.37
CA ILE A 207 -28.06 14.82 -10.09
C ILE A 207 -27.33 13.97 -11.15
N LEU A 208 -27.94 12.87 -11.61
CA LEU A 208 -27.40 11.99 -12.64
C LEU A 208 -28.33 12.01 -13.87
N PRO A 209 -27.87 12.32 -15.10
CA PRO A 209 -28.73 12.37 -16.28
C PRO A 209 -29.23 10.98 -16.68
N ARG A 210 -30.44 10.89 -17.28
CA ARG A 210 -31.08 9.64 -17.78
C ARG A 210 -30.11 8.69 -18.49
N THR A 211 -29.25 9.21 -19.37
CA THR A 211 -28.26 8.45 -20.15
C THR A 211 -27.23 7.71 -19.30
N SER A 212 -27.06 8.10 -18.04
CA SER A 212 -26.15 7.51 -17.06
C SER A 212 -26.86 6.76 -15.93
N GLN A 213 -28.20 6.75 -15.90
CA GLN A 213 -29.02 5.99 -14.93
C GLN A 213 -29.10 4.51 -15.36
N ASN A 214 -27.94 3.84 -15.47
CA ASN A 214 -27.82 2.44 -15.93
C ASN A 214 -26.60 1.70 -15.32
N PHE A 215 -26.45 0.41 -15.64
CA PHE A 215 -25.41 -0.48 -15.12
C PHE A 215 -23.97 0.05 -15.20
N GLN A 216 -23.63 0.89 -16.18
CA GLN A 216 -22.27 1.45 -16.30
C GLN A 216 -21.89 2.33 -15.10
N TYR A 217 -22.85 2.80 -14.32
CA TYR A 217 -22.66 3.63 -13.12
C TYR A 217 -23.11 2.90 -11.84
N ALA A 218 -23.27 1.57 -11.87
CA ALA A 218 -23.92 0.80 -10.81
C ALA A 218 -23.39 1.08 -9.40
N LYS A 219 -22.06 1.09 -9.21
CA LYS A 219 -21.43 1.41 -7.92
C LYS A 219 -21.66 2.86 -7.51
N THR A 220 -21.46 3.83 -8.40
CA THR A 220 -21.66 5.25 -8.10
C THR A 220 -23.12 5.58 -7.76
N ILE A 221 -24.07 4.94 -8.45
CA ILE A 221 -25.51 4.99 -8.12
C ILE A 221 -25.76 4.35 -6.75
N TYR A 222 -25.20 3.17 -6.49
CA TYR A 222 -25.38 2.46 -5.23
C TYR A 222 -24.84 3.25 -4.03
N ASP A 223 -23.61 3.76 -4.09
CA ASP A 223 -23.01 4.58 -3.04
C ASP A 223 -23.87 5.83 -2.77
N TYR A 224 -24.41 6.47 -3.82
CA TYR A 224 -25.29 7.63 -3.67
C TYR A 224 -26.62 7.29 -2.97
N VAL A 225 -27.33 6.26 -3.43
CA VAL A 225 -28.62 5.85 -2.85
C VAL A 225 -28.44 5.28 -1.44
N SER A 226 -27.33 4.58 -1.17
CA SER A 226 -26.95 4.10 0.17
C SER A 226 -26.71 5.25 1.16
N TYR A 227 -26.08 6.33 0.69
CA TYR A 227 -25.85 7.55 1.48
C TYR A 227 -27.16 8.31 1.72
N GLU A 228 -27.97 8.54 0.67
CA GLU A 228 -29.27 9.21 0.81
C GLU A 228 -30.22 8.42 1.74
N ASN A 229 -30.15 7.08 1.78
CA ASN A 229 -30.91 6.29 2.76
C ASN A 229 -30.51 6.60 4.21
N ASN A 230 -29.24 6.89 4.49
CA ASN A 230 -28.76 7.26 5.83
C ASN A 230 -29.06 8.75 6.18
N TYR A 231 -29.07 9.65 5.20
CA TYR A 231 -29.10 11.10 5.44
C TYR A 231 -30.38 11.84 5.02
N ASN A 232 -31.22 11.24 4.18
CA ASN A 232 -32.41 11.88 3.62
C ASN A 232 -33.68 11.08 3.96
N ARG A 233 -34.48 11.63 4.90
CA ARG A 233 -35.70 11.00 5.39
C ARG A 233 -36.72 10.65 4.29
N ASN A 234 -36.78 11.43 3.21
CA ASN A 234 -37.72 11.17 2.12
C ASN A 234 -37.26 9.97 1.28
N VAL A 235 -35.97 9.90 0.97
CA VAL A 235 -35.36 8.76 0.26
C VAL A 235 -35.44 7.49 1.11
N SER A 236 -35.08 7.58 2.39
CA SER A 236 -35.21 6.46 3.32
C SER A 236 -36.65 5.96 3.46
N SER A 237 -37.64 6.86 3.51
CA SER A 237 -39.06 6.49 3.52
C SER A 237 -39.55 5.86 2.21
N LEU A 238 -38.94 6.19 1.07
CA LEU A 238 -39.26 5.58 -0.22
C LEU A 238 -38.65 4.18 -0.34
N LEU A 239 -37.36 4.04 0.00
CA LEU A 239 -36.66 2.75 0.04
C LEU A 239 -37.26 1.79 1.08
N SER A 240 -37.86 2.31 2.14
CA SER A 240 -38.63 1.52 3.11
C SER A 240 -39.91 0.87 2.52
N THR A 241 -40.38 1.26 1.34
CA THR A 241 -41.53 0.62 0.69
C THR A 241 -41.16 -0.60 -0.17
N ASP A 242 -39.93 -0.68 -0.67
CA ASP A 242 -39.32 -1.90 -1.24
C ASP A 242 -37.87 -1.99 -0.79
N SER A 243 -37.65 -2.70 0.32
CA SER A 243 -36.32 -2.92 0.89
C SER A 243 -35.36 -3.59 -0.09
N THR A 244 -35.89 -4.34 -1.07
CA THR A 244 -35.07 -5.07 -2.05
C THR A 244 -34.47 -4.18 -3.14
N ILE A 245 -34.83 -2.89 -3.20
CA ILE A 245 -34.16 -1.90 -4.08
C ILE A 245 -32.66 -1.83 -3.76
N LEU A 246 -32.30 -1.66 -2.48
CA LEU A 246 -30.89 -1.53 -2.08
C LEU A 246 -30.10 -2.80 -2.37
N ASP A 247 -30.70 -3.98 -2.17
CA ASP A 247 -30.09 -5.27 -2.50
C ASP A 247 -29.85 -5.45 -4.00
N ARG A 248 -30.81 -5.03 -4.86
CA ARG A 248 -30.64 -5.05 -6.33
C ARG A 248 -29.53 -4.10 -6.79
N LEU A 249 -29.53 -2.86 -6.31
CA LEU A 249 -28.49 -1.88 -6.63
C LEU A 249 -27.11 -2.37 -6.16
N ARG A 250 -27.05 -2.97 -4.97
CA ARG A 250 -25.85 -3.57 -4.39
C ARG A 250 -25.33 -4.74 -5.23
N PHE A 251 -26.21 -5.64 -5.67
CA PHE A 251 -25.85 -6.75 -6.55
C PHE A 251 -25.24 -6.26 -7.88
N TYR A 252 -25.82 -5.23 -8.51
CA TYR A 252 -25.25 -4.67 -9.73
C TYR A 252 -23.92 -3.93 -9.50
N ALA A 253 -23.76 -3.23 -8.38
CA ALA A 253 -22.48 -2.64 -7.98
C ALA A 253 -21.39 -3.70 -7.77
N ASP A 254 -21.72 -4.81 -7.11
CA ASP A 254 -20.82 -5.93 -6.89
C ASP A 254 -20.43 -6.64 -8.19
N ALA A 255 -21.39 -6.86 -9.10
CA ALA A 255 -21.14 -7.42 -10.42
C ALA A 255 -20.26 -6.50 -11.28
N GLN A 256 -20.48 -5.19 -11.23
CA GLN A 256 -19.62 -4.19 -11.88
C GLN A 256 -18.18 -4.28 -11.37
N GLN A 257 -17.99 -4.15 -10.06
CA GLN A 257 -16.65 -3.99 -9.48
C GLN A 257 -15.86 -5.30 -9.44
N THR A 258 -16.55 -6.45 -9.38
CA THR A 258 -15.90 -7.77 -9.56
C THR A 258 -15.34 -7.94 -10.98
N ALA A 259 -16.02 -7.42 -12.01
CA ALA A 259 -15.48 -7.43 -13.37
C ALA A 259 -14.30 -6.46 -13.56
N PHE A 260 -14.29 -5.33 -12.84
CA PHE A 260 -13.17 -4.38 -12.87
C PHE A 260 -11.91 -4.96 -12.21
N TYR A 261 -12.02 -5.55 -11.02
CA TYR A 261 -10.86 -5.92 -10.20
C TYR A 261 -10.53 -7.43 -10.14
N GLY A 262 -11.44 -8.30 -10.60
CA GLY A 262 -11.37 -9.75 -10.40
C GLY A 262 -10.96 -10.60 -11.61
N ASN A 263 -10.66 -10.00 -12.77
CA ASN A 263 -10.37 -10.77 -13.98
C ASN A 263 -8.90 -11.22 -14.03
N LEU A 264 -8.62 -12.46 -13.61
CA LEU A 264 -7.27 -13.02 -13.59
C LEU A 264 -6.56 -13.10 -14.96
N ASN A 265 -7.25 -12.86 -16.08
CA ASN A 265 -6.73 -13.04 -17.45
C ASN A 265 -6.87 -11.78 -18.33
N ALA A 266 -7.11 -10.59 -17.76
CA ALA A 266 -7.24 -9.36 -18.55
C ALA A 266 -5.91 -8.95 -19.22
N ALA A 267 -5.87 -8.92 -20.55
CA ALA A 267 -4.70 -8.47 -21.29
C ALA A 267 -4.37 -7.00 -20.95
N SER A 268 -3.11 -6.70 -20.60
CA SER A 268 -2.68 -5.29 -20.52
C SER A 268 -2.76 -4.66 -21.91
N PRO A 269 -3.37 -3.47 -22.06
CA PRO A 269 -3.38 -2.74 -23.32
C PRO A 269 -2.00 -2.14 -23.69
N TYR A 270 -0.98 -2.37 -22.86
CA TYR A 270 0.42 -1.97 -23.09
C TYR A 270 1.31 -3.21 -23.14
N SER A 271 1.69 -3.62 -24.35
CA SER A 271 2.55 -4.79 -24.59
C SER A 271 4.01 -4.50 -24.17
N ARG A 272 4.35 -4.85 -22.93
CA ARG A 272 5.72 -4.88 -22.38
C ARG A 272 5.86 -6.11 -21.50
N ALA A 273 6.96 -6.85 -21.66
CA ALA A 273 7.20 -8.11 -20.96
C ALA A 273 8.70 -8.36 -20.73
N PRO A 274 9.09 -9.15 -19.72
CA PRO A 274 8.26 -9.70 -18.63
C PRO A 274 8.23 -8.75 -17.42
N LEU A 275 7.09 -8.66 -16.71
CA LEU A 275 6.86 -7.69 -15.63
C LEU A 275 6.34 -8.38 -14.35
N TRP A 276 7.19 -9.27 -13.81
CA TRP A 276 7.11 -10.07 -12.56
C TRP A 276 5.80 -10.11 -11.75
N ALA A 277 4.72 -10.64 -12.34
CA ALA A 277 3.70 -11.41 -11.62
C ALA A 277 3.37 -12.66 -12.46
N THR A 278 3.33 -13.85 -11.85
CA THR A 278 3.11 -15.14 -12.55
C THR A 278 1.62 -15.44 -12.71
N ARG A 279 0.80 -14.96 -11.77
CA ARG A 279 -0.66 -15.06 -11.77
C ARG A 279 -1.27 -13.68 -11.52
N GLY A 280 -2.33 -13.35 -12.24
CA GLY A 280 -2.94 -12.02 -12.22
C GLY A 280 -2.80 -11.30 -13.55
N SER A 281 -3.29 -10.06 -13.59
CA SER A 281 -3.49 -9.30 -14.81
C SER A 281 -3.54 -7.80 -14.54
N ILE A 282 -3.75 -6.98 -15.59
CA ILE A 282 -3.97 -5.54 -15.42
C ILE A 282 -5.23 -5.22 -14.60
N SER A 283 -6.24 -6.10 -14.62
CA SER A 283 -7.45 -5.98 -13.77
C SER A 283 -7.10 -6.17 -12.30
N THR A 284 -6.11 -7.02 -11.98
CA THR A 284 -5.74 -7.35 -10.61
C THR A 284 -4.57 -6.53 -10.05
N ILE A 285 -4.18 -5.43 -10.72
CA ILE A 285 -2.95 -4.69 -10.38
C ILE A 285 -2.94 -4.17 -8.94
N ALA A 286 -4.09 -3.73 -8.43
CA ALA A 286 -4.26 -3.22 -7.07
C ALA A 286 -4.05 -4.31 -5.98
N GLY A 287 -4.47 -5.54 -6.25
CA GLY A 287 -4.24 -6.69 -5.38
C GLY A 287 -2.80 -7.21 -5.49
N SER A 288 -2.22 -7.15 -6.69
CA SER A 288 -0.82 -7.54 -6.92
C SER A 288 0.18 -6.60 -6.22
N THR A 289 -0.10 -5.30 -6.13
CA THR A 289 0.75 -4.37 -5.35
C THR A 289 0.54 -4.50 -3.84
N LEU A 290 -0.70 -4.73 -3.39
CA LEU A 290 -0.98 -5.05 -1.98
C LEU A 290 -0.30 -6.36 -1.55
N ALA A 291 -0.31 -7.39 -2.40
CA ALA A 291 0.39 -8.65 -2.19
C ALA A 291 1.92 -8.45 -2.06
N ALA A 292 2.50 -7.55 -2.84
CA ALA A 292 3.91 -7.16 -2.70
C ALA A 292 4.22 -6.62 -1.30
N ARG A 293 3.36 -5.72 -0.79
CA ARG A 293 3.57 -5.08 0.52
C ARG A 293 3.31 -6.03 1.69
N LEU A 294 2.33 -6.92 1.58
CA LEU A 294 2.11 -8.03 2.50
C LEU A 294 3.34 -8.94 2.59
N THR A 295 3.87 -9.38 1.44
CA THR A 295 5.04 -10.25 1.37
C THR A 295 6.27 -9.58 1.97
N SER A 296 6.49 -8.30 1.64
CA SER A 296 7.58 -7.48 2.18
C SER A 296 7.50 -7.33 3.71
N HIS A 297 6.30 -7.12 4.26
CA HIS A 297 6.08 -7.07 5.72
C HIS A 297 6.53 -8.36 6.41
N PHE A 298 5.97 -9.51 6.02
CA PHE A 298 6.30 -10.78 6.67
C PHE A 298 7.74 -11.23 6.44
N TYR A 299 8.32 -10.95 5.27
CA TYR A 299 9.74 -11.18 5.00
C TYR A 299 10.65 -10.29 5.89
N SER A 300 10.32 -9.01 6.06
CA SER A 300 11.12 -8.07 6.85
C SER A 300 11.23 -8.48 8.33
N LEU A 301 10.17 -9.06 8.91
CA LEU A 301 10.17 -9.54 10.29
C LEU A 301 11.25 -10.61 10.56
N GLN A 302 11.53 -11.47 9.58
CA GLN A 302 12.52 -12.55 9.73
C GLN A 302 13.94 -12.12 9.32
N TYR A 303 14.08 -11.29 8.28
CA TYR A 303 15.38 -10.99 7.65
C TYR A 303 15.90 -9.56 7.90
N ALA A 304 15.05 -8.66 8.41
CA ALA A 304 15.40 -7.29 8.80
C ALA A 304 14.67 -6.84 10.10
N PRO A 305 14.66 -7.66 11.18
CA PRO A 305 13.82 -7.42 12.37
C PRO A 305 14.05 -6.07 13.04
N ALA A 306 15.28 -5.55 13.01
CA ALA A 306 15.63 -4.24 13.59
C ALA A 306 14.97 -3.03 12.89
N THR A 307 14.26 -3.25 11.79
CA THR A 307 13.52 -2.22 11.02
C THR A 307 12.09 -2.66 10.66
N ALA A 308 11.61 -3.79 11.20
CA ALA A 308 10.33 -4.39 10.82
C ALA A 308 9.26 -4.13 11.90
N PRO A 309 8.22 -3.30 11.61
CA PRO A 309 7.17 -3.03 12.57
C PRO A 309 6.37 -4.30 12.87
N ARG A 310 6.01 -4.52 14.13
CA ARG A 310 5.15 -5.65 14.53
C ARG A 310 3.71 -5.48 14.06
N LEU A 311 3.27 -4.25 13.77
CA LEU A 311 1.95 -3.95 13.20
C LEU A 311 2.06 -3.00 12.00
N THR A 312 1.64 -3.47 10.82
CA THR A 312 1.45 -2.62 9.63
C THR A 312 -0.04 -2.35 9.42
N ILE A 313 -0.39 -1.08 9.21
CA ILE A 313 -1.75 -0.62 8.90
C ILE A 313 -1.72 0.13 7.56
N LEU A 314 -2.42 -0.39 6.56
CA LEU A 314 -2.72 0.32 5.31
C LEU A 314 -4.18 0.76 5.31
N ALA A 315 -4.49 1.94 4.77
CA ALA A 315 -5.88 2.42 4.63
C ALA A 315 -6.16 3.02 3.24
N GLY A 316 -7.14 2.46 2.55
CA GLY A 316 -7.57 2.88 1.21
C GLY A 316 -9.07 2.64 0.97
N ASP A 317 -9.45 2.25 -0.24
CA ASP A 317 -10.84 1.91 -0.60
C ASP A 317 -10.92 0.41 -1.03
N HIS A 318 -12.06 -0.01 -1.58
CA HIS A 318 -12.39 -1.41 -1.88
C HIS A 318 -11.53 -2.11 -2.96
N ALA A 319 -10.81 -1.36 -3.80
CA ALA A 319 -10.19 -1.88 -5.02
C ALA A 319 -9.10 -2.95 -4.77
N PRO A 320 -8.06 -2.71 -3.93
CA PRO A 320 -7.11 -3.76 -3.55
C PRO A 320 -7.73 -4.96 -2.84
N LEU A 321 -8.83 -4.78 -2.09
CA LEU A 321 -9.53 -5.88 -1.40
C LEU A 321 -10.17 -6.83 -2.41
N LEU A 322 -11.03 -6.33 -3.31
CA LEU A 322 -11.64 -7.14 -4.37
C LEU A 322 -10.58 -7.85 -5.21
N SER A 323 -9.52 -7.12 -5.54
CA SER A 323 -8.44 -7.60 -6.37
C SER A 323 -7.61 -8.71 -5.72
N LEU A 324 -7.24 -8.54 -4.44
CA LEU A 324 -6.55 -9.57 -3.67
C LEU A 324 -7.45 -10.77 -3.39
N PHE A 325 -8.77 -10.58 -3.20
CA PHE A 325 -9.72 -11.68 -3.08
C PHE A 325 -9.80 -12.53 -4.35
N ALA A 326 -9.67 -11.94 -5.55
CA ALA A 326 -9.58 -12.72 -6.78
C ALA A 326 -8.26 -13.48 -6.89
N LEU A 327 -7.13 -12.83 -6.60
CA LEU A 327 -5.80 -13.45 -6.66
C LEU A 327 -5.62 -14.61 -5.65
N THR A 328 -6.26 -14.52 -4.48
CA THR A 328 -6.23 -15.54 -3.42
C THR A 328 -7.41 -16.53 -3.47
N SER A 329 -8.22 -16.51 -4.54
CA SER A 329 -9.41 -17.35 -4.75
C SER A 329 -10.50 -17.24 -3.66
N LEU A 330 -10.57 -16.10 -2.96
CA LEU A 330 -11.59 -15.81 -1.96
C LEU A 330 -12.93 -15.30 -2.54
N THR A 331 -12.99 -14.82 -3.79
CA THR A 331 -14.22 -14.24 -4.38
C THR A 331 -15.50 -15.09 -4.20
N PRO A 332 -15.50 -16.44 -4.29
CA PRO A 332 -16.69 -17.25 -4.03
C PRO A 332 -17.12 -17.27 -2.55
N ARG A 333 -16.20 -17.02 -1.62
CA ARG A 333 -16.41 -16.96 -0.16
C ARG A 333 -16.67 -15.53 0.34
N LEU A 334 -16.20 -14.53 -0.42
CA LEU A 334 -16.32 -13.09 -0.19
C LEU A 334 -16.80 -12.37 -1.48
N PRO A 335 -18.05 -12.58 -1.90
CA PRO A 335 -18.59 -11.91 -3.08
C PRO A 335 -18.84 -10.42 -2.78
N GLY A 336 -18.39 -9.56 -3.71
CA GLY A 336 -18.75 -8.15 -3.72
C GLY A 336 -17.93 -7.22 -2.82
N LEU A 337 -18.28 -5.94 -2.86
CA LEU A 337 -17.61 -4.81 -2.23
C LEU A 337 -17.55 -4.95 -0.71
N ALA A 338 -16.33 -4.97 -0.18
CA ALA A 338 -16.06 -4.85 1.25
C ALA A 338 -16.77 -3.60 1.85
N LEU A 339 -17.45 -3.74 2.98
CA LEU A 339 -18.24 -2.65 3.58
C LEU A 339 -17.33 -1.51 4.11
N PRO A 340 -17.86 -0.28 4.26
CA PRO A 340 -17.11 0.81 4.89
C PRO A 340 -16.63 0.44 6.31
N GLY A 341 -15.39 0.79 6.65
CA GLY A 341 -14.74 0.36 7.90
C GLY A 341 -14.47 -1.14 8.01
N SER A 342 -14.40 -1.86 6.88
CA SER A 342 -13.95 -3.25 6.85
C SER A 342 -12.43 -3.38 6.95
N ALA A 343 -11.98 -4.54 7.45
CA ALA A 343 -10.57 -4.84 7.65
C ALA A 343 -10.24 -6.24 7.11
N LEU A 344 -9.28 -6.32 6.19
CA LEU A 344 -8.57 -7.55 5.84
C LEU A 344 -7.28 -7.62 6.66
N VAL A 345 -7.01 -8.78 7.21
CA VAL A 345 -5.96 -8.98 8.22
C VAL A 345 -5.16 -10.23 7.88
N PHE A 346 -3.84 -10.14 8.01
CA PHE A 346 -2.94 -11.28 7.97
C PHE A 346 -2.16 -11.31 9.27
N GLU A 347 -2.15 -12.46 9.95
CA GLU A 347 -1.52 -12.66 11.25
C GLU A 347 -0.35 -13.64 11.11
N LEU A 348 0.83 -13.26 11.61
CA LEU A 348 1.96 -14.17 11.79
C LEU A 348 1.79 -14.88 13.13
N ILE A 349 1.61 -16.20 13.09
CA ILE A 349 1.28 -17.01 14.26
C ILE A 349 2.21 -18.22 14.40
N SER A 350 2.38 -18.68 15.64
CA SER A 350 2.98 -19.98 15.96
C SER A 350 2.09 -20.74 16.94
N ARG A 351 2.38 -22.01 17.20
CA ARG A 351 1.84 -22.68 18.41
C ARG A 351 2.51 -22.10 19.68
N PRO A 352 1.91 -22.19 20.87
CA PRO A 352 2.47 -21.62 22.10
C PRO A 352 3.81 -22.23 22.52
N GLU A 353 4.10 -23.48 22.17
CA GLU A 353 5.37 -24.15 22.49
C GLU A 353 6.56 -23.49 21.78
N ALA A 354 6.34 -22.99 20.56
CA ALA A 354 7.34 -22.34 19.72
C ALA A 354 7.92 -21.06 20.36
N ALA A 355 7.18 -20.41 21.26
CA ALA A 355 7.64 -19.26 22.02
C ALA A 355 8.83 -19.58 22.97
N GLN A 356 9.15 -20.86 23.17
CA GLN A 356 10.30 -21.32 23.95
C GLN A 356 11.61 -21.35 23.13
N ASN A 357 11.52 -21.26 21.79
CA ASN A 357 12.61 -21.47 20.85
C ASN A 357 12.84 -20.23 19.95
N LEU A 358 13.14 -19.07 20.55
CA LEU A 358 13.24 -17.82 19.80
C LEU A 358 14.61 -17.66 19.10
N THR A 359 14.55 -17.27 17.83
CA THR A 359 15.68 -16.80 17.04
C THR A 359 16.10 -15.38 17.46
N ALA A 360 17.22 -14.88 16.92
CA ALA A 360 17.70 -13.51 17.15
C ALA A 360 16.75 -12.39 16.63
N ALA A 361 15.65 -12.75 15.96
CA ALA A 361 14.56 -11.83 15.58
C ALA A 361 13.47 -11.68 16.66
N ASN A 362 13.63 -12.34 17.82
CA ASN A 362 12.59 -12.58 18.83
C ASN A 362 11.35 -13.28 18.25
N LEU A 363 11.56 -14.13 17.24
CA LEU A 363 10.53 -14.94 16.57
C LEU A 363 10.93 -16.41 16.58
N PRO A 364 9.98 -17.36 16.60
CA PRO A 364 10.24 -18.77 16.33
C PRO A 364 10.90 -19.03 14.96
N PRO A 365 11.41 -20.24 14.71
CA PRO A 365 11.93 -20.63 13.39
C PRO A 365 10.86 -20.55 12.29
N PRO A 366 11.23 -20.24 11.03
CA PRO A 366 10.28 -20.16 9.91
C PRO A 366 9.46 -21.42 9.62
N ASP A 367 9.89 -22.58 10.09
CA ASP A 367 9.19 -23.87 10.01
C ASP A 367 8.20 -24.11 11.17
N GLU A 368 8.26 -23.32 12.24
CA GLU A 368 7.28 -23.29 13.33
C GLU A 368 6.22 -22.17 13.14
N LEU A 369 6.36 -21.36 12.09
CA LEU A 369 5.54 -20.18 11.78
C LEU A 369 4.49 -20.43 10.68
N PHE A 370 3.33 -19.81 10.86
CA PHE A 370 2.20 -19.85 9.94
C PHE A 370 1.64 -18.44 9.70
N ILE A 371 0.97 -18.25 8.57
CA ILE A 371 0.21 -17.04 8.23
C ILE A 371 -1.28 -17.41 8.19
N ARG A 372 -2.09 -16.64 8.90
CA ARG A 372 -3.55 -16.78 8.93
C ARG A 372 -4.21 -15.52 8.39
N ALA A 373 -5.06 -15.67 7.38
CA ALA A 373 -5.85 -14.57 6.83
C ALA A 373 -7.23 -14.49 7.51
N ARG A 374 -7.64 -13.28 7.89
CA ARG A 374 -8.95 -12.99 8.50
C ARG A 374 -9.59 -11.76 7.89
N PHE A 375 -10.91 -11.72 7.78
CA PHE A 375 -11.64 -10.57 7.25
C PHE A 375 -12.83 -10.22 8.14
N ARG A 376 -12.98 -8.91 8.41
CA ARG A 376 -14.08 -8.30 9.18
C ARG A 376 -14.82 -7.33 8.26
N ASN A 377 -15.97 -7.76 7.76
CA ASN A 377 -16.70 -7.04 6.71
C ASN A 377 -17.55 -5.88 7.26
N GLY A 378 -16.90 -4.82 7.74
CA GLY A 378 -17.53 -3.64 8.32
C GLY A 378 -17.64 -3.70 9.84
N THR A 379 -18.35 -2.73 10.41
CA THR A 379 -18.33 -2.42 11.85
C THR A 379 -19.69 -2.46 12.56
N GLY A 380 -20.79 -2.61 11.81
CA GLY A 380 -22.13 -2.85 12.38
C GLY A 380 -22.67 -1.72 13.26
N VAL A 381 -22.19 -0.48 13.09
CA VAL A 381 -22.57 0.69 13.90
C VAL A 381 -24.09 0.83 13.97
N SER A 382 -24.63 0.92 15.18
CA SER A 382 -26.07 0.96 15.43
C SER A 382 -26.69 2.31 15.02
N GLY A 383 -27.95 2.27 14.58
CA GLY A 383 -28.73 3.46 14.22
C GLY A 383 -28.64 3.89 12.75
N THR A 384 -27.94 3.15 11.88
CA THR A 384 -27.94 3.38 10.43
C THR A 384 -29.18 2.79 9.76
N ALA A 385 -29.60 3.36 8.63
CA ALA A 385 -30.67 2.82 7.80
C ALA A 385 -30.13 1.77 6.81
N THR A 386 -28.90 1.97 6.31
CA THR A 386 -28.16 0.95 5.54
C THR A 386 -27.18 0.21 6.46
N PHE A 387 -27.06 -1.11 6.29
CA PHE A 387 -26.17 -1.99 7.08
C PHE A 387 -26.38 -2.09 8.61
N PRO A 388 -27.60 -1.98 9.18
CA PRO A 388 -27.79 -2.10 10.63
C PRO A 388 -27.37 -3.49 11.14
N GLY A 389 -26.27 -3.55 11.91
CA GLY A 389 -25.76 -4.78 12.52
C GLY A 389 -25.07 -5.77 11.56
N SER A 390 -24.92 -5.47 10.28
CA SER A 390 -24.21 -6.35 9.33
C SER A 390 -22.71 -6.04 9.32
N GLY A 391 -21.89 -6.95 9.88
CA GLY A 391 -20.44 -6.83 9.96
C GLY A 391 -19.94 -6.55 11.37
N GLY A 392 -18.99 -7.36 11.85
CA GLY A 392 -18.43 -7.22 13.20
C GLY A 392 -17.45 -8.35 13.58
N ASP A 393 -17.75 -9.58 13.18
CA ASP A 393 -16.87 -10.74 13.38
C ASP A 393 -15.58 -10.64 12.56
N LEU A 394 -14.44 -11.01 13.15
CA LEU A 394 -13.17 -11.24 12.44
C LEU A 394 -13.02 -12.74 12.11
N ARG A 395 -13.53 -13.14 10.94
CA ARG A 395 -13.58 -14.55 10.50
C ARG A 395 -12.32 -14.94 9.73
N SER A 396 -11.84 -16.16 9.92
CA SER A 396 -10.65 -16.71 9.23
C SER A 396 -11.02 -17.33 7.88
N TYR A 397 -10.11 -17.24 6.90
CA TYR A 397 -10.33 -17.74 5.54
C TYR A 397 -9.09 -18.47 5.00
N ALA A 398 -9.27 -19.69 4.49
CA ALA A 398 -8.24 -20.39 3.73
C ALA A 398 -8.06 -19.73 2.35
N LEU A 399 -6.81 -19.54 1.92
CA LEU A 399 -6.45 -18.89 0.65
C LEU A 399 -6.06 -19.91 -0.43
N PHE A 400 -5.91 -19.45 -1.66
CA PHE A 400 -5.31 -20.21 -2.77
C PHE A 400 -5.98 -21.57 -3.02
N ASP A 401 -7.32 -21.57 -2.99
CA ASP A 401 -8.18 -22.76 -3.16
C ASP A 401 -7.94 -23.90 -2.13
N ARG A 402 -7.23 -23.62 -1.02
CA ARG A 402 -7.05 -24.57 0.09
C ARG A 402 -8.40 -24.88 0.78
N ALA A 403 -8.47 -26.07 1.36
CA ALA A 403 -9.65 -26.59 2.04
C ALA A 403 -10.11 -25.63 3.14
N SER A 404 -11.42 -25.55 3.41
CA SER A 404 -11.97 -24.53 4.32
C SER A 404 -11.51 -24.67 5.78
N GLU A 405 -10.98 -25.84 6.17
CA GLU A 405 -10.32 -26.11 7.45
C GLU A 405 -8.84 -25.69 7.50
N ASP A 406 -8.18 -25.55 6.35
CA ASP A 406 -6.74 -25.27 6.20
C ASP A 406 -6.48 -23.75 6.16
N ILE A 407 -6.86 -23.08 7.25
CA ILE A 407 -6.82 -21.62 7.42
C ILE A 407 -5.45 -21.05 7.81
N ASN A 408 -4.48 -21.92 8.12
CA ASN A 408 -3.15 -21.56 8.65
C ASN A 408 -2.07 -22.06 7.67
N ILE A 409 -1.59 -21.18 6.80
CA ILE A 409 -0.63 -21.53 5.75
C ILE A 409 0.79 -21.49 6.32
N PRO A 410 1.65 -22.51 6.13
CA PRO A 410 3.05 -22.45 6.56
C PRO A 410 3.76 -21.22 6.00
N TYR A 411 4.61 -20.56 6.80
CA TYR A 411 5.22 -19.27 6.45
C TYR A 411 5.94 -19.28 5.08
N ASN A 412 6.70 -20.34 4.79
CA ASN A 412 7.41 -20.48 3.51
C ASN A 412 6.45 -20.74 2.32
N ASP A 413 5.40 -21.54 2.50
CA ASP A 413 4.34 -21.75 1.50
C ASP A 413 3.65 -20.43 1.17
N PHE A 414 3.36 -19.62 2.19
CA PHE A 414 2.71 -18.32 2.03
C PHE A 414 3.58 -17.35 1.23
N LEU A 415 4.87 -17.23 1.56
CA LEU A 415 5.79 -16.37 0.81
C LEU A 415 5.93 -16.83 -0.66
N ALA A 416 5.95 -18.13 -0.92
CA ALA A 416 6.00 -18.67 -2.27
C ALA A 416 4.71 -18.37 -3.07
N ALA A 417 3.53 -18.67 -2.51
CA ALA A 417 2.25 -18.45 -3.15
C ALA A 417 1.93 -16.95 -3.36
N MET A 418 2.27 -16.11 -2.39
CA MET A 418 2.17 -14.65 -2.56
C MET A 418 3.14 -14.14 -3.63
N GLY A 419 4.34 -14.72 -3.74
CA GLY A 419 5.31 -14.40 -4.79
C GLY A 419 4.84 -14.70 -6.21
N GLU A 420 3.84 -15.57 -6.41
CA GLU A 420 3.21 -15.78 -7.72
C GLU A 420 2.26 -14.63 -8.12
N ILE A 421 1.56 -14.03 -7.14
CA ILE A 421 0.50 -13.03 -7.37
C ILE A 421 0.94 -11.58 -7.12
N SER A 422 2.01 -11.39 -6.34
CA SER A 422 2.64 -10.10 -6.17
C SER A 422 3.24 -9.65 -7.49
N ILE A 423 3.00 -8.40 -7.87
CA ILE A 423 4.03 -7.70 -8.63
C ILE A 423 5.22 -7.49 -7.67
N SER A 424 6.46 -7.66 -8.19
CA SER A 424 9.25 -7.07 -7.76
C SER A 424 9.88 -5.65 -7.31
N GLY A 425 9.92 -4.61 -8.17
CA GLY A 425 9.81 -3.21 -7.74
C GLY A 425 8.70 -2.41 -8.45
N PRO A 426 8.30 -1.22 -7.95
CA PRO A 426 7.28 -0.35 -8.57
C PRO A 426 7.55 0.11 -10.02
N GLY A 427 8.77 -0.08 -10.54
CA GLY A 427 9.07 0.14 -11.96
C GLY A 427 8.23 -0.71 -12.91
N ASP A 428 7.83 -1.91 -12.49
CA ASP A 428 6.99 -2.77 -13.32
C ASP A 428 5.52 -2.42 -13.21
N TRP A 429 5.09 -1.85 -12.10
CA TRP A 429 3.80 -1.17 -12.03
C TRP A 429 3.77 -0.01 -13.05
N CYS A 430 4.82 0.81 -13.09
CA CYS A 430 4.98 1.86 -14.11
C CYS A 430 4.88 1.30 -15.54
N TYR A 431 5.53 0.16 -15.82
CA TYR A 431 5.50 -0.47 -17.14
C TYR A 431 4.15 -1.12 -17.49
N GLN A 432 3.50 -1.84 -16.57
CA GLN A 432 2.19 -2.48 -16.80
C GLN A 432 1.09 -1.44 -16.98
N CYS A 433 1.10 -0.38 -16.16
CA CYS A 433 0.15 0.72 -16.22
C CYS A 433 0.44 1.73 -17.33
N ALA A 434 1.64 1.75 -17.90
CA ALA A 434 2.19 2.85 -18.68
C ALA A 434 2.06 4.22 -17.98
N ALA A 435 2.24 4.23 -16.66
CA ALA A 435 2.04 5.40 -15.81
C ALA A 435 3.11 6.48 -16.03
N GLN A 436 2.69 7.74 -15.91
CA GLN A 436 3.53 8.93 -16.09
C GLN A 436 3.81 9.68 -14.78
N THR A 437 3.73 8.98 -13.63
CA THR A 437 4.06 9.58 -12.32
C THR A 437 5.54 9.94 -12.24
N LEU A 438 5.89 10.87 -11.34
CA LEU A 438 7.25 11.38 -11.21
C LEU A 438 8.28 10.27 -10.93
N PHE A 439 7.94 9.27 -10.11
CA PHE A 439 8.83 8.13 -9.83
C PHE A 439 9.02 7.22 -11.06
N CYS A 440 8.02 7.08 -11.93
CA CYS A 440 8.13 6.29 -13.16
C CYS A 440 9.15 6.85 -14.15
N ALA A 441 9.56 8.13 -14.03
CA ALA A 441 10.65 8.69 -14.83
C ALA A 441 11.97 7.94 -14.67
N ALA A 442 12.23 7.32 -13.50
CA ALA A 442 13.44 6.53 -13.26
C ALA A 442 13.49 5.21 -14.06
N TRP A 443 12.33 4.72 -14.53
CA TRP A 443 12.21 3.52 -15.38
C TRP A 443 11.89 3.86 -16.85
N ASN A 444 11.64 5.12 -17.18
CA ASN A 444 11.46 5.53 -18.58
C ASN A 444 12.83 5.73 -19.26
N SER A 445 13.30 4.71 -19.98
CA SER A 445 14.57 4.73 -20.72
C SER A 445 14.68 5.87 -21.75
N SER A 446 13.56 6.44 -22.21
CA SER A 446 13.53 7.62 -23.09
C SER A 446 13.91 8.93 -22.39
N ASN A 447 13.76 8.99 -21.06
CA ASN A 447 13.98 10.20 -20.24
C ASN A 447 15.31 10.14 -19.44
N ALA A 448 16.20 9.19 -19.76
CA ALA A 448 17.57 9.22 -19.28
C ALA A 448 18.26 10.50 -19.80
N PHE A 449 18.37 11.51 -18.94
CA PHE A 449 18.87 12.85 -19.30
C PHE A 449 20.24 12.76 -19.95
N THR A 450 20.31 12.97 -21.27
CA THR A 450 21.54 12.90 -22.08
C THR A 450 22.42 14.14 -21.92
N GLY A 451 22.63 14.55 -20.67
CA GLY A 451 23.72 15.43 -20.32
C GLY A 451 25.03 14.78 -20.74
N ALA A 452 25.77 15.42 -21.65
CA ALA A 452 27.04 14.93 -22.17
C ALA A 452 28.16 15.03 -21.11
N GLY A 453 28.08 14.16 -20.11
CA GLY A 453 29.05 13.97 -19.04
C GLY A 453 29.19 12.48 -18.75
N THR A 454 30.41 12.01 -18.52
CA THR A 454 30.76 10.58 -18.47
C THR A 454 30.21 9.86 -17.24
N ALA A 455 28.92 9.53 -17.27
CA ALA A 455 28.27 8.63 -16.31
C ALA A 455 28.56 7.16 -16.69
N ARG A 456 28.99 6.38 -15.70
CA ARG A 456 29.40 4.97 -15.87
C ARG A 456 28.16 4.11 -16.09
N THR A 457 28.01 3.49 -17.26
CA THR A 457 26.87 2.63 -17.57
C THR A 457 26.84 1.40 -16.66
N VAL A 458 25.97 1.42 -15.65
CA VAL A 458 25.62 0.25 -14.86
C VAL A 458 24.78 -0.66 -15.75
N ARG A 459 25.46 -1.56 -16.47
CA ARG A 459 24.80 -2.67 -17.15
C ARG A 459 24.18 -3.57 -16.09
N VAL A 460 22.85 -3.47 -15.93
CA VAL A 460 22.06 -4.55 -15.31
C VAL A 460 22.43 -5.83 -16.07
N ARG A 461 22.88 -6.85 -15.35
CA ARG A 461 23.20 -8.13 -15.99
C ARG A 461 21.90 -8.78 -16.45
N GLU A 462 21.83 -9.07 -17.74
CA GLU A 462 20.86 -10.00 -18.31
C GLU A 462 20.92 -11.34 -17.55
N GLY A 463 19.78 -12.06 -17.51
CA GLY A 463 19.66 -13.33 -16.81
C GLY A 463 20.74 -14.35 -17.25
N LEU A 464 21.21 -15.16 -16.30
CA LEU A 464 22.19 -16.20 -16.58
C LEU A 464 21.63 -17.19 -17.61
N ARG A 465 22.35 -17.39 -18.71
CA ARG A 465 22.00 -18.37 -19.74
C ARG A 465 22.00 -19.79 -19.15
N PRO A 466 21.11 -20.69 -19.63
CA PRO A 466 20.84 -21.96 -18.97
C PRO A 466 22.05 -22.91 -18.88
N GLU A 467 23.08 -22.73 -19.71
CA GLU A 467 24.29 -23.57 -19.71
C GLU A 467 25.11 -23.48 -18.41
N VAL A 468 24.94 -22.41 -17.61
CA VAL A 468 25.73 -22.21 -16.37
C VAL A 468 25.11 -22.91 -15.15
N ALA A 469 23.80 -23.18 -15.16
CA ALA A 469 23.08 -23.77 -14.02
C ALA A 469 23.61 -25.15 -13.62
N GLY A 470 24.06 -25.96 -14.59
CA GLY A 470 24.63 -27.28 -14.36
C GLY A 470 25.92 -27.28 -13.52
N VAL A 471 26.69 -26.18 -13.55
CA VAL A 471 27.97 -26.09 -12.81
C VAL A 471 27.73 -25.99 -11.30
N VAL A 472 26.72 -25.22 -10.87
CA VAL A 472 26.36 -25.10 -9.45
C VAL A 472 25.86 -26.44 -8.91
N GLY A 473 24.99 -27.13 -9.67
CA GLY A 473 24.54 -28.48 -9.34
C GLY A 473 25.69 -29.47 -9.21
N ALA A 474 26.67 -29.44 -10.13
CA ALA A 474 27.85 -30.31 -10.07
C ALA A 474 28.73 -30.04 -8.84
N VAL A 475 28.95 -28.78 -8.45
CA VAL A 475 29.74 -28.42 -7.27
C VAL A 475 29.04 -28.86 -5.97
N VAL A 476 27.72 -28.69 -5.87
CA VAL A 476 26.95 -29.17 -4.71
C VAL A 476 26.96 -30.70 -4.64
N ALA A 477 26.74 -31.39 -5.77
CA ALA A 477 26.78 -32.86 -5.83
C ALA A 477 28.16 -33.42 -5.43
N LEU A 478 29.25 -32.83 -5.90
CA LEU A 478 30.62 -33.21 -5.50
C LEU A 478 30.88 -32.93 -4.00
N SER A 479 30.35 -31.84 -3.47
CA SER A 479 30.48 -31.49 -2.05
C SER A 479 29.75 -32.51 -1.16
N VAL A 480 28.50 -32.86 -1.49
CA VAL A 480 27.73 -33.89 -0.78
C VAL A 480 28.38 -35.27 -0.90
N ALA A 481 28.83 -35.65 -2.10
CA ALA A 481 29.55 -36.92 -2.31
C ALA A 481 30.86 -36.99 -1.50
N GLY A 482 31.61 -35.88 -1.40
CA GLY A 482 32.81 -35.78 -0.58
C GLY A 482 32.53 -35.93 0.91
N ILE A 483 31.46 -35.32 1.42
CA ILE A 483 31.02 -35.45 2.82
C ILE A 483 30.59 -36.88 3.13
N VAL A 484 29.79 -37.51 2.26
CA VAL A 484 29.37 -38.91 2.41
C VAL A 484 30.58 -39.85 2.39
N ALA A 485 31.53 -39.66 1.47
CA ALA A 485 32.76 -40.45 1.40
C ALA A 485 33.63 -40.28 2.66
N ALA A 486 33.73 -39.07 3.22
CA ALA A 486 34.44 -38.82 4.48
C ALA A 486 33.77 -39.53 5.66
N ILE A 487 32.44 -39.46 5.78
CA ILE A 487 31.68 -40.16 6.83
C ILE A 487 31.90 -41.67 6.73
N VAL A 488 31.80 -42.26 5.54
CA VAL A 488 32.08 -43.69 5.33
C VAL A 488 33.53 -44.04 5.70
N PHE A 489 34.51 -43.22 5.34
CA PHE A 489 35.91 -43.44 5.69
C PHE A 489 36.15 -43.47 7.21
N PHE A 490 35.54 -42.55 7.96
CA PHE A 490 35.65 -42.51 9.42
C PHE A 490 34.88 -43.65 10.11
N VAL A 491 33.70 -44.04 9.59
CA VAL A 491 32.88 -45.12 10.18
C VAL A 491 33.46 -46.52 9.90
N VAL A 492 34.08 -46.74 8.72
CA VAL A 492 34.65 -48.06 8.34
C VAL A 492 36.09 -48.27 8.87
N GLY A 493 36.73 -47.24 9.44
CA GLY A 493 37.92 -47.42 10.27
C GLY A 493 39.21 -47.75 9.53
N PHE A 494 39.41 -47.23 8.32
CA PHE A 494 40.62 -47.49 7.52
C PHE A 494 41.88 -46.85 8.12
N SER A 495 42.62 -47.63 8.93
CA SER A 495 43.91 -47.20 9.49
C SER A 495 45.01 -47.07 8.42
N VAL A 496 45.28 -45.83 7.98
CA VAL A 496 46.37 -45.53 7.04
C VAL A 496 47.72 -45.69 7.74
N ARG A 497 48.33 -46.88 7.62
CA ARG A 497 49.73 -47.09 8.03
C ARG A 497 50.66 -46.27 7.14
N ARG A 498 51.40 -45.32 7.74
CA ARG A 498 52.56 -44.70 7.07
C ARG A 498 53.66 -45.74 6.86
N THR A 499 53.88 -46.14 5.62
CA THR A 499 55.13 -46.77 5.19
C THR A 499 56.09 -45.68 4.74
N GLU A 500 57.18 -45.48 5.47
CA GLU A 500 58.22 -44.53 5.07
C GLU A 500 58.97 -45.04 3.82
N PRO A 501 59.24 -44.19 2.81
CA PRO A 501 60.12 -44.55 1.71
C PRO A 501 61.57 -44.62 2.23
N VAL A 502 62.14 -45.83 2.24
CA VAL A 502 63.56 -46.06 2.53
C VAL A 502 64.40 -45.50 1.37
N TRP A 503 65.64 -45.08 1.67
CA TRP A 503 66.61 -44.42 0.75
C TRP A 503 66.16 -43.00 0.35
N VAL A 504 66.92 -41.92 0.56
CA VAL A 504 68.38 -41.73 0.37
C VAL A 504 69.05 -41.14 1.62
N SER A 505 70.39 -41.23 1.70
CA SER A 505 71.18 -40.95 2.92
C SER A 505 72.07 -39.71 2.87
N ARG A 506 72.51 -39.28 4.08
CA ARG A 506 73.70 -38.46 4.46
C ARG A 506 73.49 -36.99 4.84
N ARG A 507 73.90 -36.71 6.10
CA ARG A 507 74.58 -35.50 6.63
C ARG A 507 74.06 -34.11 6.15
N ARG A 508 73.62 -33.25 7.06
CA ARG A 508 74.48 -32.72 8.15
C ARG A 508 73.65 -32.24 9.35
N ARG A 509 74.15 -32.42 10.58
CA ARG A 509 73.68 -31.66 11.76
C ARG A 509 74.36 -30.29 11.78
N GLN A 510 73.63 -29.25 12.17
CA GLN A 510 74.18 -28.17 13.00
C GLN A 510 73.15 -27.81 14.07
N GLU A 511 73.58 -27.87 15.33
CA GLU A 511 72.85 -27.34 16.47
C GLU A 511 73.41 -25.94 16.76
N LEU A 512 72.53 -24.97 17.00
CA LEU A 512 72.74 -23.64 17.60
C LEU A 512 71.33 -23.04 17.75
N GLY A 513 70.90 -22.45 18.86
CA GLY A 513 71.65 -21.99 20.03
C GLY A 513 71.21 -20.56 20.32
N GLY A 514 70.09 -20.38 21.00
CA GLY A 514 69.48 -19.06 21.21
C GLY A 514 70.07 -18.29 22.40
N PHE A 515 69.90 -16.96 22.41
CA PHE A 515 69.99 -16.15 23.63
C PHE A 515 69.26 -14.79 23.46
N LYS A 516 68.89 -14.20 24.61
CA LYS A 516 68.30 -12.86 24.90
C LYS A 516 68.30 -11.77 23.81
N GLY A 517 67.30 -10.88 23.86
CA GLY A 517 67.52 -9.47 23.48
C GLY A 517 66.28 -8.59 23.30
N SER A 518 65.85 -7.90 24.36
CA SER A 518 64.79 -6.88 24.33
C SER A 518 65.05 -5.69 23.40
N GLN A 519 64.01 -5.21 22.72
CA GLN A 519 63.79 -3.76 22.60
C GLN A 519 62.28 -3.44 22.62
N LYS A 520 61.88 -2.46 23.44
CA LYS A 520 60.54 -1.86 23.41
C LYS A 520 60.56 -0.66 22.46
N LEU A 521 59.54 -0.51 21.64
CA LEU A 521 59.27 0.76 20.95
C LEU A 521 58.63 1.75 21.95
N ALA A 522 58.84 3.04 21.74
CA ALA A 522 58.42 4.10 22.65
C ALA A 522 57.61 5.17 21.89
N SER A 523 56.30 4.98 21.82
CA SER A 523 55.34 5.97 21.29
C SER A 523 53.98 5.95 22.00
N ASP A 524 53.66 4.90 22.76
CA ASP A 524 52.39 4.81 23.49
C ASP A 524 52.40 5.75 24.70
N ARG A 525 51.40 6.64 24.76
CA ARG A 525 51.21 7.56 25.88
C ARG A 525 49.73 7.79 26.18
N ASP A 526 49.06 6.71 26.58
CA ASP A 526 47.72 6.80 27.17
C ASP A 526 47.71 7.72 28.39
N LEU A 527 46.73 8.62 28.45
CA LEU A 527 46.44 9.43 29.63
C LEU A 527 45.29 8.78 30.40
N THR A 528 45.62 8.19 31.54
CA THR A 528 44.69 7.47 32.41
C THR A 528 43.63 8.37 33.04
N ALA A 529 42.43 7.84 33.21
CA ALA A 529 41.30 8.54 33.83
C ALA A 529 41.58 9.03 35.27
N SER A 530 41.11 10.23 35.59
CA SER A 530 41.11 10.79 36.95
C SER A 530 39.77 10.56 37.65
N VAL A 531 39.68 9.51 38.47
CA VAL A 531 38.57 9.30 39.42
C VAL A 531 38.85 10.11 40.70
N PRO A 532 37.85 10.70 41.38
CA PRO A 532 38.10 11.63 42.48
C PRO A 532 38.71 10.97 43.74
N HIS A 533 39.65 11.65 44.39
CA HIS A 533 40.11 11.28 45.73
C HIS A 533 39.15 11.80 46.80
N VAL A 534 38.51 10.88 47.54
CA VAL A 534 37.76 11.19 48.76
C VAL A 534 38.74 11.37 49.92
N GLY A 535 38.83 12.59 50.45
CA GLY A 535 39.53 12.87 51.70
C GLY A 535 38.76 12.35 52.91
N LYS A 536 39.48 11.86 53.93
CA LYS A 536 38.91 11.67 55.27
C LYS A 536 38.82 13.02 55.97
N ASP A 537 37.67 13.65 55.78
CA ASP A 537 36.93 14.54 56.69
C ASP A 537 35.98 15.35 55.81
N GLY A 538 34.67 15.13 55.97
CA GLY A 538 33.66 15.63 55.04
C GLY A 538 33.40 17.14 55.15
N VAL A 539 32.76 17.68 54.10
CA VAL A 539 32.29 19.09 53.89
C VAL A 539 33.21 19.96 53.01
N VAL A 540 32.78 20.11 51.75
CA VAL A 540 33.04 21.23 50.82
C VAL A 540 31.75 21.32 49.98
N VAL A 541 30.83 22.30 50.07
CA VAL A 541 30.90 23.76 50.32
C VAL A 541 31.71 24.48 49.25
N GLY A 542 31.04 24.82 48.14
CA GLY A 542 31.58 25.73 47.12
C GLY A 542 31.18 27.18 47.41
N ALA A 543 32.08 28.13 47.09
CA ALA A 543 31.80 29.57 47.12
C ALA A 543 32.71 30.36 46.16
N SER A 544 32.10 30.89 45.09
CA SER A 544 32.20 32.28 44.57
C SER A 544 33.49 33.13 44.65
N VAL A 545 33.72 33.90 43.57
CA VAL A 545 34.28 35.30 43.55
C VAL A 545 35.81 35.41 43.79
N GLU A 546 36.59 36.35 43.20
CA GLU A 546 36.30 37.60 42.47
C GLU A 546 37.12 37.79 41.15
N LYS A 547 37.17 39.04 40.64
CA LYS A 547 37.58 39.51 39.31
C LYS A 547 38.81 40.43 39.41
N SER A 548 39.72 40.36 38.45
CA SER A 548 40.76 41.39 38.17
C SER A 548 41.20 41.33 36.71
N ALA A 549 41.82 42.40 36.20
CA ALA A 549 41.93 42.65 34.75
C ALA A 549 43.37 42.69 34.22
N GLY A 550 43.57 42.41 32.93
CA GLY A 550 44.78 42.82 32.21
C GLY A 550 45.10 42.06 30.91
N VAL A 551 45.38 42.82 29.85
CA VAL A 551 46.18 42.44 28.66
C VAL A 551 45.49 41.47 27.66
N SER A 552 46.05 41.39 26.45
CA SER A 552 45.35 41.13 25.18
C SER A 552 45.96 40.03 24.30
N GLY A 553 45.14 39.41 23.45
CA GLY A 553 45.55 38.89 22.14
C GLY A 553 45.36 37.38 21.92
N GLY A 554 44.92 37.01 20.72
CA GLY A 554 44.76 35.63 20.26
C GLY A 554 43.48 35.41 19.47
N ASP A 555 43.59 35.09 18.18
CA ASP A 555 42.44 34.84 17.29
C ASP A 555 41.73 33.50 17.57
N GLY A 556 40.43 33.46 17.26
CA GLY A 556 39.58 32.29 17.48
C GLY A 556 38.25 32.34 16.73
N HIS A 557 38.29 32.37 15.39
CA HIS A 557 37.07 32.38 14.57
C HIS A 557 36.35 31.02 14.58
N VAL A 558 35.17 30.96 15.20
CA VAL A 558 34.11 30.00 14.87
C VAL A 558 32.80 30.78 14.70
N ARG A 559 32.16 30.65 13.53
CA ARG A 559 30.88 31.32 13.24
C ARG A 559 29.70 30.44 13.65
N MET A 560 29.12 30.73 14.82
CA MET A 560 27.69 30.50 15.04
C MET A 560 26.92 31.73 14.58
N GLY A 561 25.90 31.56 13.74
CA GLY A 561 25.19 32.66 13.10
C GLY A 561 23.72 32.33 12.90
N SER A 562 22.91 32.51 13.95
CA SER A 562 21.45 32.49 13.83
C SER A 562 20.99 33.66 12.93
N TRP A 563 20.00 33.41 12.08
CA TRP A 563 19.32 34.44 11.30
C TRP A 563 17.99 34.79 11.98
N GLU A 564 18.05 35.71 12.94
CA GLU A 564 16.87 36.49 13.33
C GLU A 564 16.92 37.87 12.67
N MET A 565 15.73 38.41 12.38
CA MET A 565 15.57 39.66 11.64
C MET A 565 16.04 40.88 12.43
N LYS A 566 16.35 41.96 11.72
CA LYS A 566 16.41 43.30 12.32
C LYS A 566 15.75 44.34 11.42
N ASP A 567 14.79 45.06 11.98
CA ASP A 567 14.07 46.13 11.29
C ASP A 567 14.99 47.29 10.90
N GLY A 568 14.78 47.81 9.68
CA GLY A 568 15.42 49.03 9.16
C GLY A 568 14.39 50.14 8.97
N ALA A 569 14.25 51.03 9.96
CA ALA A 569 13.30 52.13 9.91
C ALA A 569 13.95 53.48 9.50
N GLY A 570 13.25 54.24 8.64
CA GLY A 570 13.54 55.64 8.30
C GLY A 570 14.37 55.82 7.02
N SER A 571 13.95 56.59 6.00
CA SER A 571 13.21 57.86 6.09
C SER A 571 12.48 58.19 4.76
N GLY A 572 11.47 59.06 4.86
CA GLY A 572 10.40 59.15 3.87
C GLY A 572 10.66 59.84 2.54
N LEU A 573 9.68 59.66 1.65
CA LEU A 573 9.21 60.67 0.71
C LEU A 573 7.69 60.51 0.52
N GLN A 574 7.01 61.59 0.12
CA GLN A 574 5.58 61.79 0.35
C GLN A 574 4.81 62.04 -0.95
N ARG A 575 3.80 61.21 -1.25
CA ARG A 575 2.64 61.61 -2.07
C ARG A 575 1.43 60.72 -1.86
N GLN A 576 0.25 61.29 -2.06
CA GLN A 576 -1.05 60.63 -1.91
C GLN A 576 -1.39 59.78 -3.15
N ASN A 577 -2.19 58.74 -2.97
CA ASN A 577 -3.48 58.63 -3.66
C ASN A 577 -4.42 57.61 -3.00
N GLU A 578 -5.69 57.72 -3.38
CA GLU A 578 -6.93 57.30 -2.71
C GLU A 578 -7.12 55.79 -2.46
N VAL A 579 -7.96 55.47 -1.48
CA VAL A 579 -8.36 54.09 -1.11
C VAL A 579 -9.57 53.65 -1.94
N GLY A 580 -9.35 52.80 -2.95
CA GLY A 580 -10.40 52.11 -3.69
C GLY A 580 -10.70 50.73 -3.09
N GLY A 581 -11.95 50.48 -2.66
CA GLY A 581 -12.33 49.24 -1.97
C GLY A 581 -12.43 48.01 -2.89
N MET A 582 -11.81 46.90 -2.48
CA MET A 582 -11.94 45.60 -3.15
C MET A 582 -13.29 44.92 -2.83
N LYS A 583 -14.03 44.51 -3.86
CA LYS A 583 -15.11 43.53 -3.77
C LYS A 583 -14.59 42.13 -4.17
N PRO A 584 -15.15 41.04 -3.64
CA PRO A 584 -14.72 39.69 -3.99
C PRO A 584 -15.06 39.35 -5.44
N TRP A 585 -14.14 38.66 -6.13
CA TRP A 585 -14.35 38.19 -7.51
C TRP A 585 -15.00 36.80 -7.48
N ALA A 586 -16.13 36.65 -8.18
CA ALA A 586 -16.85 35.39 -8.28
C ALA A 586 -17.61 35.26 -9.62
N GLN A 587 -16.90 34.84 -10.67
CA GLN A 587 -17.42 34.35 -11.96
C GLN A 587 -16.31 33.47 -12.55
N ARG A 588 -16.49 32.15 -12.66
CA ARG A 588 -17.23 31.45 -13.73
C ARG A 588 -16.82 31.89 -15.15
N HIS A 589 -15.74 31.29 -15.65
CA HIS A 589 -15.73 30.81 -17.03
C HIS A 589 -16.04 29.32 -17.01
N GLY A 590 -17.05 28.89 -17.77
CA GLY A 590 -17.28 27.47 -18.00
C GLY A 590 -16.23 26.91 -18.95
N ARG A 591 -15.78 25.68 -18.69
CA ARG A 591 -14.95 24.91 -19.61
C ARG A 591 -15.61 23.54 -19.80
N VAL A 592 -15.44 22.94 -20.97
CA VAL A 592 -15.83 21.54 -21.17
C VAL A 592 -14.72 20.70 -20.58
N ASP A 593 -15.01 20.06 -19.45
CA ASP A 593 -14.09 19.11 -18.84
C ASP A 593 -14.00 17.86 -19.72
N SER A 594 -12.77 17.40 -20.00
CA SER A 594 -12.59 16.11 -20.65
C SER A 594 -13.06 15.02 -19.69
N GLU A 595 -14.02 14.20 -20.12
CA GLU A 595 -14.57 13.14 -19.26
C GLU A 595 -13.48 12.14 -18.85
N GLY A 596 -13.03 12.24 -17.60
CA GLY A 596 -12.24 11.18 -16.96
C GLY A 596 -12.98 9.84 -17.00
N THR A 597 -12.24 8.74 -16.91
CA THR A 597 -12.83 7.41 -16.96
C THR A 597 -13.81 7.20 -15.81
N LEU A 598 -14.67 6.18 -15.92
CA LEU A 598 -15.62 5.84 -14.85
C LEU A 598 -14.91 5.57 -13.51
N VAL A 599 -13.64 5.11 -13.54
CA VAL A 599 -12.78 4.93 -12.36
C VAL A 599 -12.33 6.28 -11.79
N ASP A 600 -11.84 7.20 -12.63
CA ASP A 600 -11.42 8.55 -12.21
C ASP A 600 -12.58 9.34 -11.58
N LYS A 601 -13.80 9.13 -12.06
CA LYS A 601 -15.03 9.72 -11.50
C LYS A 601 -15.46 9.08 -10.17
N ASP A 602 -15.13 7.82 -9.90
CA ASP A 602 -15.56 7.08 -8.71
C ASP A 602 -14.54 7.10 -7.55
N MET A 603 -13.27 7.34 -7.87
CA MET A 603 -12.22 7.74 -6.93
C MET A 603 -12.24 9.25 -6.60
N GLY A 604 -13.00 10.03 -7.37
CA GLY A 604 -12.95 11.50 -7.38
C GLY A 604 -11.76 12.01 -8.20
N HIS A 605 -11.84 13.26 -8.67
CA HIS A 605 -10.89 13.86 -9.62
C HIS A 605 -9.47 14.04 -9.05
N MET A 606 -8.72 12.95 -8.90
CA MET A 606 -7.27 12.94 -8.67
C MET A 606 -6.59 13.35 -9.97
N GLY A 607 -6.40 14.65 -10.13
CA GLY A 607 -6.22 15.32 -11.41
C GLY A 607 -5.13 14.76 -12.33
N LEU A 608 -5.57 14.03 -13.36
CA LEU A 608 -4.81 13.76 -14.58
C LEU A 608 -5.35 14.61 -15.75
N ASP A 609 -5.55 15.91 -15.52
CA ASP A 609 -5.80 16.90 -16.58
C ASP A 609 -4.54 17.04 -17.47
N GLY A 610 -4.30 16.09 -18.38
CA GLY A 610 -3.21 16.21 -19.36
C GLY A 610 -3.30 17.51 -20.18
N ALA A 611 -4.52 18.02 -20.40
CA ALA A 611 -4.79 19.30 -21.04
C ALA A 611 -4.30 20.54 -20.25
N ARG A 612 -3.88 20.39 -18.99
CA ARG A 612 -3.43 21.49 -18.10
C ARG A 612 -1.92 21.73 -18.13
N MET A 613 -1.17 20.81 -18.74
CA MET A 613 0.26 20.93 -19.02
C MET A 613 0.43 20.79 -20.54
N GLY A 614 0.79 21.87 -21.24
CA GLY A 614 0.63 22.03 -22.69
C GLY A 614 1.43 21.11 -23.62
N TRP A 615 1.13 19.82 -23.60
CA TRP A 615 1.71 18.75 -24.42
C TRP A 615 0.58 18.02 -25.16
N GLY A 616 0.09 18.64 -26.24
CA GLY A 616 -0.90 17.98 -27.09
C GLY A 616 -0.34 16.73 -27.76
N SER A 617 -1.15 15.68 -27.86
CA SER A 617 -0.85 14.54 -28.73
C SER A 617 -0.59 15.04 -30.15
N ARG A 618 0.51 14.59 -30.74
CA ARG A 618 0.64 14.56 -32.20
C ARG A 618 0.29 13.16 -32.62
N ASP A 619 -0.84 13.04 -33.30
CA ASP A 619 -1.30 11.76 -33.81
C ASP A 619 -0.47 11.40 -35.05
N GLU A 620 0.47 10.46 -34.91
CA GLU A 620 1.09 9.78 -36.05
C GLU A 620 0.20 8.58 -36.42
N GLY A 621 -0.47 8.68 -37.57
CA GLY A 621 -1.55 7.77 -37.97
C GLY A 621 -1.09 6.41 -38.52
N ASP A 622 -2.04 5.48 -38.60
CA ASP A 622 -1.81 4.11 -39.04
C ASP A 622 -1.17 3.98 -40.43
N HIS A 623 -0.15 3.12 -40.53
CA HIS A 623 0.27 2.51 -41.79
C HIS A 623 0.16 0.99 -41.69
N VAL A 624 -0.97 0.47 -42.20
CA VAL A 624 -1.31 -0.95 -42.24
C VAL A 624 -0.35 -1.69 -43.19
N ALA A 625 0.57 -2.47 -42.62
CA ALA A 625 1.47 -3.32 -43.39
C ALA A 625 0.75 -4.59 -43.89
N VAL A 626 0.16 -4.53 -45.09
CA VAL A 626 -0.41 -5.71 -45.77
C VAL A 626 0.71 -6.64 -46.21
N ALA A 627 0.68 -7.88 -45.73
CA ALA A 627 1.67 -8.90 -46.08
C ALA A 627 1.48 -9.41 -47.53
N ARG A 628 2.59 -9.65 -48.25
CA ARG A 628 2.62 -10.59 -49.37
C ARG A 628 3.98 -11.27 -49.55
N GLN A 629 3.95 -12.36 -50.30
CA GLN A 629 4.95 -13.44 -50.30
C GLN A 629 6.32 -13.06 -50.88
N VAL A 630 7.31 -13.83 -50.43
CA VAL A 630 8.62 -14.00 -51.10
C VAL A 630 8.43 -14.69 -52.45
N GLU A 631 9.05 -14.16 -53.50
CA GLU A 631 9.64 -14.99 -54.57
C GLU A 631 10.80 -14.25 -55.26
N ASN A 632 11.79 -14.99 -55.76
CA ASN A 632 12.95 -14.46 -56.48
C ASN A 632 12.65 -14.36 -57.98
N ILE A 633 13.28 -13.40 -58.68
CA ILE A 633 14.08 -13.62 -59.92
C ILE A 633 14.72 -12.29 -60.37
N SER A 634 15.63 -12.35 -61.33
CA SER A 634 16.73 -11.41 -61.53
C SER A 634 16.67 -10.54 -62.78
N THR A 635 17.50 -9.49 -62.76
CA THR A 635 18.29 -8.93 -63.89
C THR A 635 17.63 -8.17 -65.07
N VAL A 636 18.21 -6.96 -65.30
CA VAL A 636 18.66 -6.40 -66.60
C VAL A 636 17.76 -5.43 -67.40
N ASN A 637 18.32 -4.22 -67.55
CA ASN A 637 18.30 -3.21 -68.64
C ASN A 637 17.03 -2.54 -69.20
N GLU A 638 17.16 -1.20 -69.23
CA GLU A 638 16.95 -0.28 -70.37
C GLU A 638 15.55 0.17 -70.82
N ARG A 639 15.37 1.50 -70.62
CA ARG A 639 15.06 2.55 -71.62
C ARG A 639 13.64 3.12 -71.77
N ASP A 640 13.71 4.44 -71.94
CA ASP A 640 12.92 5.36 -72.80
C ASP A 640 11.47 5.77 -72.44
N GLU A 641 11.36 7.07 -72.15
CA GLU A 641 10.30 8.03 -72.55
C GLU A 641 8.82 7.77 -72.14
N ARG A 642 8.17 8.66 -71.37
CA ARG A 642 7.85 10.05 -71.78
C ARG A 642 7.44 10.98 -70.60
N ARG A 643 7.32 12.28 -70.92
CA ARG A 643 6.73 13.37 -70.09
C ARG A 643 5.20 13.18 -69.98
N ILE A 644 4.49 13.67 -68.95
CA ILE A 644 4.06 15.06 -68.64
C ILE A 644 3.58 15.02 -67.16
N SER A 645 3.96 15.86 -66.19
CA SER A 645 4.16 17.32 -66.08
C SER A 645 2.92 18.13 -65.65
N ALA A 646 2.86 18.46 -64.35
CA ALA A 646 2.13 19.58 -63.71
C ALA A 646 0.57 19.52 -63.69
N ASP A 647 -0.14 20.25 -62.81
CA ASP A 647 0.30 21.18 -61.74
C ASP A 647 -0.63 21.14 -60.50
N SER A 648 -0.21 21.88 -59.48
CA SER A 648 -0.80 22.19 -58.18
C SER A 648 -2.09 23.03 -58.20
N GLY A 649 -2.76 23.13 -57.04
CA GLY A 649 -3.97 23.95 -56.86
C GLY A 649 -4.54 23.95 -55.44
N HIS A 650 -3.85 24.59 -54.48
CA HIS A 650 -4.44 24.92 -53.18
C HIS A 650 -5.40 26.12 -53.28
N VAL A 651 -6.49 26.12 -52.50
CA VAL A 651 -7.39 27.28 -52.33
C VAL A 651 -7.73 27.46 -50.85
N ASP A 652 -7.70 28.70 -50.39
CA ASP A 652 -7.77 29.15 -48.99
C ASP A 652 -9.23 29.49 -48.57
N PRO A 653 -9.78 28.94 -47.46
CA PRO A 653 -11.23 28.95 -47.20
C PRO A 653 -11.73 30.14 -46.36
N PHE A 654 -11.62 31.38 -46.86
CA PHE A 654 -12.19 32.56 -46.19
C PHE A 654 -12.88 33.56 -47.15
N ARG A 655 -14.10 33.25 -47.61
CA ARG A 655 -14.99 34.26 -48.21
C ARG A 655 -16.48 33.88 -48.27
N ASP A 656 -17.28 34.42 -47.35
CA ASP A 656 -18.70 34.70 -47.61
C ASP A 656 -18.82 35.86 -48.62
N PRO A 657 -19.87 35.90 -49.47
CA PRO A 657 -21.02 36.72 -49.08
C PRO A 657 -22.41 36.26 -49.57
N VAL A 658 -23.42 36.48 -48.69
CA VAL A 658 -24.78 37.01 -48.97
C VAL A 658 -25.66 36.30 -50.02
N SER A 659 -26.87 35.92 -49.57
CA SER A 659 -27.96 35.37 -50.38
C SER A 659 -28.74 36.42 -51.18
N PRO A 660 -29.48 35.96 -52.22
CA PRO A 660 -30.80 36.51 -52.53
C PRO A 660 -31.92 35.48 -52.40
N ILE A 661 -33.13 35.99 -52.12
CA ILE A 661 -34.39 35.25 -51.97
C ILE A 661 -34.96 34.86 -53.34
N TRP A 662 -35.52 33.66 -53.45
CA TRP A 662 -36.75 33.38 -54.24
C TRP A 662 -37.52 32.22 -53.58
N GLU A 663 -38.85 32.26 -53.67
CA GLU A 663 -39.79 31.32 -53.05
C GLU A 663 -40.31 30.28 -54.07
N ASP A 664 -40.80 29.14 -53.55
CA ASP A 664 -41.66 28.14 -54.21
C ASP A 664 -41.12 27.41 -55.46
N GLU A 665 -41.47 26.14 -55.73
CA GLU A 665 -42.68 25.40 -55.34
C GLU A 665 -42.45 23.87 -55.36
N ARG A 666 -43.25 23.11 -54.58
CA ARG A 666 -43.62 21.68 -54.73
C ARG A 666 -42.56 20.63 -55.18
N VAL A 667 -42.15 19.76 -54.23
CA VAL A 667 -42.67 18.37 -54.07
C VAL A 667 -42.26 17.82 -52.69
#